data_AF-A0A315X6V9-F1
#
_entry.id   AF-A0A315X6V9-F1
#
_cell.length_a   1.000
_cell.length_b   1.000
_cell.length_c   1.000
_cell.angle_alpha   90.00
_cell.angle_beta   90.00
_cell.angle_gamma   90.00
#
_symmetry.space_group_name_H-M   'P 1'
#
loop_
_entity.id
_entity.type
_entity.pdbx_description
1 polymer ?
#
loop_
_entity_poly.entity_id
_entity_poly.type
_entity_poly.pdbx_seq_one_letter_code
_entity_poly.pdbx_strand_id
1 'polypeptide(L)'
;MVTTASEGLGLNNGDFEPAPLSENAKVVIERRVARRNDRGDAQETPDEVFRRVARNLAEAELRFGGAEGDRAAAEESFYRLMASLDFLPNSPTLVNAGRELQQLSACFVLPVPDSIDGIFEAIKNTAIIHKSGGGTGFAFSRLRPANDRVQSTMGVASGPVSFMKVFDSATEAIKQGGTRRGANMGILRVDHPDIDEFITMKSDMTTLQNFNISVAVTDAFMKAVEAGTTYDIINPVSGKVVEKRDAREVWEKTFANAWKNGDPGVVFIDRINGGRANPVPKRGPVESTNPCGEQPLYAFDSCNLGSINLHHCTKGAPGAKEVDYDRLGQVVRRTVHLLDNVIEMNHYPIPEIAETSHAIRRIGLGVMGWADMLIDLRIAYNSEEALALAREVMSVIQREADAASQQLAQVRGNFPDWTESIYGPNGPEGPRPMRNSTRTTIAPTGTLSIIANCSGGIEPVFSLAFIRSHYLDKDDPTKRTELAEVNEQFEEVAKAEGFYSDELIRFLAEGGHLAERPEVPQWVKNTFVTAHDIAPEWHVRMQAAFQEFTDNAVSKTINFPTGATVDDVRTAYELAYRTGCNGITIYRDGSRELQVLKHADKSESEKAIEAAQAIITGAVGPVRRKLPDERHAITHKFRVGEQEGYMTVGLFDDGTPGEVFINVNKQGSTVSGLMDTVAMLTSYALQYGVPISELTSKLRNTRFEPSGPTSNKQIPIATSIVDYVFRWLELKFDGGNTAVQPTLIPADQVAESTNPSVAASKHSDAVASGVGCPDCGAVLYYAEGCLICHNCFYNKCG
;
A
#
# COMPACT_ATOMS: atom_id res chain seq x y z
N MET A 1 3.52 15.71 41.35
CA MET A 1 3.37 16.03 39.91
C MET A 1 4.65 15.60 39.22
N VAL A 2 4.64 15.15 37.96
CA VAL A 2 5.90 15.16 37.19
C VAL A 2 6.21 16.63 37.10
N THR A 3 7.08 17.10 38.00
CA THR A 3 7.33 18.51 38.18
C THR A 3 8.02 19.00 36.92
N THR A 4 7.20 19.50 35.99
CA THR A 4 7.56 20.63 35.12
C THR A 4 7.72 21.91 35.95
N ALA A 5 7.47 21.85 37.27
CA ALA A 5 7.88 22.87 38.23
C ALA A 5 9.41 23.05 38.20
N SER A 6 9.85 23.94 37.30
CA SER A 6 10.96 24.88 37.37
C SER A 6 12.36 24.45 37.82
N GLU A 7 12.57 23.27 38.41
CA GLU A 7 13.87 22.79 38.84
C GLU A 7 14.51 21.99 37.71
N GLY A 8 15.10 22.73 36.77
CA GLY A 8 16.14 22.21 35.87
C GLY A 8 15.81 22.18 34.37
N LEU A 9 14.59 22.46 33.94
CA LEU A 9 14.22 22.35 32.52
C LEU A 9 14.77 23.48 31.62
N GLY A 10 15.46 24.49 32.15
CA GLY A 10 16.04 25.56 31.34
C GLY A 10 15.02 26.25 30.42
N LEU A 11 13.72 26.12 30.69
CA LEU A 11 12.65 26.85 30.03
C LEU A 11 12.69 28.29 30.56
N ASN A 12 13.79 28.99 30.28
CA ASN A 12 13.79 30.43 30.33
C ASN A 12 12.58 30.88 29.50
N ASN A 13 11.83 31.86 30.02
CA ASN A 13 10.88 32.67 29.25
C ASN A 13 11.62 33.54 28.21
N GLY A 14 12.73 33.05 27.64
CA GLY A 14 13.30 33.63 26.43
C GLY A 14 12.37 33.37 25.26
N ASP A 15 12.53 34.18 24.21
CA ASP A 15 11.78 34.06 22.96
C ASP A 15 12.08 32.70 22.31
N PHE A 16 11.23 31.70 22.57
CA PHE A 16 11.26 30.43 21.84
C PHE A 16 10.76 30.71 20.42
N GLU A 17 11.63 30.47 19.45
CA GLU A 17 11.28 30.55 18.04
C GLU A 17 11.02 29.14 17.49
N PRO A 18 9.82 28.87 16.93
CA PRO A 18 9.54 27.63 16.22
C PRO A 18 10.55 27.36 15.09
N ALA A 19 10.85 26.08 14.85
CA ALA A 19 11.70 25.69 13.74
C ALA A 19 11.04 26.08 12.39
N PRO A 20 11.83 26.53 11.41
CA PRO A 20 11.30 26.81 10.08
C PRO A 20 10.77 25.52 9.44
N LEU A 21 9.59 25.59 8.84
CA LEU A 21 8.99 24.48 8.10
C LEU A 21 9.33 24.57 6.62
N SER A 22 9.67 23.43 6.01
CA SER A 22 9.81 23.31 4.56
C SER A 22 8.47 23.57 3.85
N GLU A 23 8.51 23.95 2.57
CA GLU A 23 7.28 24.16 1.78
C GLU A 23 6.44 22.89 1.68
N ASN A 24 7.09 21.73 1.55
CA ASN A 24 6.41 20.43 1.58
C ASN A 24 5.71 20.19 2.93
N ALA A 25 6.35 20.49 4.05
CA ALA A 25 5.77 20.36 5.37
C ALA A 25 4.51 21.24 5.52
N LYS A 26 4.59 22.51 5.10
CA LYS A 26 3.44 23.43 5.09
C LYS A 26 2.29 22.87 4.27
N VAL A 27 2.57 22.44 3.03
CA VAL A 27 1.55 21.84 2.15
C VAL A 27 0.94 20.59 2.77
N VAL A 28 1.73 19.70 3.38
CA VAL A 28 1.19 18.49 4.03
C VAL A 28 0.31 18.84 5.22
N ILE A 29 0.72 19.79 6.05
CA ILE A 29 -0.08 20.24 7.19
C ILE A 29 -1.39 20.86 6.70
N GLU A 30 -1.34 21.81 5.77
CA GLU A 30 -2.52 22.44 5.19
C GLU A 30 -3.43 21.44 4.49
N ARG A 31 -2.88 20.43 3.78
CA ARG A 31 -3.64 19.46 3.00
C ARG A 31 -4.17 18.28 3.79
N ARG A 32 -3.56 17.90 4.92
CA ARG A 32 -3.91 16.65 5.61
C ARG A 32 -4.18 16.81 7.09
N VAL A 33 -3.65 17.86 7.72
CA VAL A 33 -3.66 18.01 9.17
C VAL A 33 -4.57 19.13 9.62
N ALA A 34 -4.49 20.33 9.04
CA ALA A 34 -5.23 21.52 9.43
C ALA A 34 -6.76 21.34 9.36
N ARG A 35 -7.51 22.07 10.19
CA ARG A 35 -8.98 22.07 10.15
C ARG A 35 -9.43 22.62 8.80
N ARG A 36 -10.56 22.10 8.31
CA ARG A 36 -11.15 22.56 7.05
C ARG A 36 -12.51 23.19 7.27
N ASN A 37 -12.80 24.22 6.50
CA ASN A 37 -14.16 24.76 6.36
C ASN A 37 -15.00 23.87 5.40
N ASP A 38 -16.28 24.21 5.23
CA ASP A 38 -17.19 23.49 4.32
C ASP A 38 -16.80 23.56 2.84
N ARG A 39 -15.92 24.50 2.47
CA ARG A 39 -15.36 24.64 1.11
C ARG A 39 -14.09 23.82 0.92
N GLY A 40 -13.59 23.21 1.98
CA GLY A 40 -12.36 22.43 1.98
C GLY A 40 -11.08 23.26 2.15
N ASP A 41 -11.14 24.54 2.51
CA ASP A 41 -9.94 25.36 2.76
C ASP A 41 -9.39 25.15 4.17
N ALA A 42 -8.07 25.21 4.33
CA ALA A 42 -7.42 25.14 5.64
C ALA A 42 -7.76 26.38 6.49
N GLN A 43 -8.09 26.15 7.77
CA GLN A 43 -8.43 27.20 8.74
C GLN A 43 -7.37 27.38 9.84
N GLU A 44 -6.29 26.61 9.79
CA GLU A 44 -5.21 26.64 10.78
C GLU A 44 -3.88 26.75 10.05
N THR A 45 -3.04 27.65 10.53
CA THR A 45 -1.60 27.65 10.24
C THR A 45 -0.92 26.46 10.93
N PRO A 46 0.30 26.06 10.51
CA PRO A 46 1.05 25.01 11.20
C PRO A 46 1.27 25.25 12.69
N ASP A 47 1.55 26.50 13.09
CA ASP A 47 1.72 26.87 14.50
C ASP A 47 0.43 26.65 15.30
N GLU A 48 -0.72 27.09 14.74
CA GLU A 48 -2.03 26.90 15.36
C GLU A 48 -2.40 25.40 15.49
N VAL A 49 -2.00 24.57 14.52
CA VAL A 49 -2.14 23.11 14.60
C VAL A 49 -1.38 22.57 15.81
N PHE A 50 -0.09 22.90 15.96
CA PHE A 50 0.72 22.42 17.08
C PHE A 50 0.19 22.93 18.42
N ARG A 51 -0.23 24.20 18.49
CA ARG A 51 -0.78 24.78 19.70
C ARG A 51 -2.13 24.15 20.08
N ARG A 52 -3.01 23.87 19.11
CA ARG A 52 -4.27 23.12 19.36
C ARG A 52 -3.99 21.75 19.96
N VAL A 53 -3.09 21.00 19.35
CA VAL A 53 -2.76 19.63 19.79
C VAL A 53 -2.19 19.69 21.21
N ALA A 54 -1.22 20.56 21.46
CA ALA A 54 -0.59 20.72 22.76
C ALA A 54 -1.61 21.09 23.85
N ARG A 55 -2.46 22.08 23.59
CA ARG A 55 -3.52 22.51 24.52
C ARG A 55 -4.47 21.38 24.87
N ASN A 56 -4.97 20.68 23.86
CA ASN A 56 -5.91 19.59 24.08
C ASN A 56 -5.30 18.46 24.92
N LEU A 57 -4.06 18.06 24.65
CA LEU A 57 -3.39 17.00 25.40
C LEU A 57 -3.04 17.43 26.84
N ALA A 58 -2.79 18.71 27.08
CA ALA A 58 -2.50 19.24 28.40
C ALA A 58 -3.71 19.21 29.36
N GLU A 59 -4.95 19.18 28.83
CA GLU A 59 -6.16 19.06 29.66
C GLU A 59 -6.19 17.78 30.51
N ALA A 60 -5.44 16.74 30.13
CA ALA A 60 -5.30 15.53 30.94
C ALA A 60 -4.67 15.80 32.32
N GLU A 61 -3.84 16.85 32.48
CA GLU A 61 -3.28 17.20 33.79
C GLU A 61 -4.38 17.47 34.82
N LEU A 62 -5.43 18.20 34.42
CA LEU A 62 -6.55 18.53 35.30
C LEU A 62 -7.33 17.27 35.71
N ARG A 63 -7.42 16.27 34.83
CA ARG A 63 -8.09 14.99 35.11
C ARG A 63 -7.33 14.13 36.12
N PHE A 64 -6.01 14.29 36.18
CA PHE A 64 -5.18 13.68 37.22
C PHE A 64 -5.04 14.55 38.48
N GLY A 65 -5.88 15.59 38.64
CA GLY A 65 -5.89 16.46 39.81
C GLY A 65 -4.79 17.54 39.83
N GLY A 66 -4.15 17.80 38.68
CA GLY A 66 -3.21 18.91 38.50
C GLY A 66 -3.91 20.27 38.55
N ALA A 67 -3.13 21.32 38.82
CA ALA A 67 -3.61 22.71 38.79
C ALA A 67 -3.47 23.30 37.38
N GLU A 68 -4.06 24.49 37.17
CA GLU A 68 -3.94 25.24 35.91
C GLU A 68 -2.48 25.53 35.52
N GLY A 69 -1.59 25.69 36.51
CA GLY A 69 -0.15 25.84 36.27
C GLY A 69 0.49 24.58 35.68
N ASP A 70 0.07 23.40 36.10
CA ASP A 70 0.57 22.12 35.55
C ASP A 70 0.08 21.94 34.11
N ARG A 71 -1.20 22.23 33.86
CA ARG A 71 -1.80 22.24 32.52
C ARG A 71 -1.05 23.20 31.59
N ALA A 72 -0.82 24.44 32.01
CA ALA A 72 -0.09 25.43 31.21
C ALA A 72 1.37 25.02 30.93
N ALA A 73 2.05 24.44 31.92
CA ALA A 73 3.41 23.94 31.75
C ALA A 73 3.48 22.73 30.81
N ALA A 74 2.49 21.83 30.86
CA ALA A 74 2.35 20.72 29.93
C ALA A 74 2.04 21.22 28.50
N GLU A 75 1.12 22.19 28.34
CA GLU A 75 0.80 22.80 27.03
C GLU A 75 2.07 23.39 26.40
N GLU A 76 2.85 24.17 27.14
CA GLU A 76 4.07 24.78 26.61
C GLU A 76 5.15 23.73 26.31
N SER A 77 5.31 22.71 27.17
CA SER A 77 6.21 21.60 26.91
C SER A 77 5.84 20.85 25.63
N PHE A 78 4.56 20.50 25.44
CA PHE A 78 4.12 19.75 24.27
C PHE A 78 4.20 20.60 22.99
N TYR A 79 3.85 21.88 23.08
CA TYR A 79 3.99 22.82 21.97
C TYR A 79 5.44 22.91 21.53
N ARG A 80 6.39 23.15 22.45
CA ARG A 80 7.81 23.26 22.11
C ARG A 80 8.38 21.98 21.50
N LEU A 81 7.93 20.80 21.94
CA LEU A 81 8.34 19.53 21.31
C LEU A 81 7.98 19.48 19.83
N MET A 82 6.75 19.86 19.48
CA MET A 82 6.26 19.82 18.10
C MET A 82 6.77 20.99 17.26
N ALA A 83 6.75 22.20 17.82
CA ALA A 83 7.16 23.42 17.12
C ALA A 83 8.68 23.49 16.86
N SER A 84 9.49 22.79 17.65
CA SER A 84 10.93 22.60 17.36
C SER A 84 11.21 21.43 16.41
N LEU A 85 10.18 20.64 16.06
CA LEU A 85 10.30 19.39 15.31
C LEU A 85 11.19 18.32 15.96
N ASP A 86 11.50 18.46 17.25
CA ASP A 86 12.21 17.44 18.03
C ASP A 86 11.37 16.16 18.18
N PHE A 87 10.04 16.30 18.17
CA PHE A 87 9.10 15.19 18.27
C PHE A 87 7.78 15.51 17.58
N LEU A 88 7.20 14.52 16.90
CA LEU A 88 5.82 14.59 16.40
C LEU A 88 5.00 13.36 16.83
N PRO A 89 3.76 13.54 17.33
CA PRO A 89 2.85 12.43 17.57
C PRO A 89 2.28 11.89 16.24
N ASN A 90 1.71 10.68 16.26
CA ASN A 90 1.14 10.07 15.06
C ASN A 90 0.08 10.95 14.38
N SER A 91 -0.12 10.76 13.08
CA SER A 91 -1.05 11.59 12.29
C SER A 91 -2.46 11.70 12.89
N PRO A 92 -3.13 10.64 13.39
CA PRO A 92 -4.41 10.79 14.08
C PRO A 92 -4.41 11.79 15.24
N THR A 93 -3.35 11.85 16.07
CA THR A 93 -3.24 12.85 17.14
C THR A 93 -3.16 14.28 16.58
N LEU A 94 -2.31 14.50 15.57
CA LEU A 94 -2.16 15.82 14.94
C LEU A 94 -3.49 16.30 14.29
N VAL A 95 -4.18 15.37 13.63
CA VAL A 95 -5.44 15.63 12.92
C VAL A 95 -6.58 15.83 13.92
N ASN A 96 -6.77 14.95 14.90
CA ASN A 96 -8.03 14.87 15.65
C ASN A 96 -8.00 15.52 17.03
N ALA A 97 -6.83 15.82 17.62
CA ALA A 97 -6.77 16.43 18.96
C ALA A 97 -7.50 17.78 19.00
N GLY A 98 -8.46 17.92 19.91
CA GLY A 98 -9.30 19.11 20.04
C GLY A 98 -10.39 19.21 18.96
N ARG A 99 -10.71 18.13 18.24
CA ARG A 99 -11.81 18.07 17.27
C ARG A 99 -12.87 17.08 17.74
N GLU A 100 -14.04 17.11 17.10
CA GLU A 100 -15.18 16.27 17.47
C GLU A 100 -14.87 14.76 17.54
N LEU A 101 -14.14 14.23 16.55
CA LEU A 101 -13.79 12.79 16.52
C LEU A 101 -12.90 12.39 17.68
N GLN A 102 -11.92 13.24 18.07
CA GLN A 102 -11.03 13.05 19.22
C GLN A 102 -10.34 11.67 19.31
N GLN A 103 -10.30 10.89 18.23
CA GLN A 103 -9.65 9.59 18.17
C GLN A 103 -8.17 9.81 17.82
N LEU A 104 -7.28 9.45 18.74
CA LEU A 104 -5.87 9.88 18.70
C LEU A 104 -4.86 8.75 18.42
N SER A 105 -5.28 7.48 18.51
CA SER A 105 -4.45 6.29 18.25
C SER A 105 -4.37 5.95 16.76
N ALA A 106 -3.23 5.45 16.29
CA ALA A 106 -3.07 5.01 14.90
C ALA A 106 -3.30 3.51 14.68
N CYS A 107 -3.14 2.71 15.73
CA CYS A 107 -2.98 1.26 15.61
C CYS A 107 -3.98 0.51 16.47
N PHE A 108 -4.61 -0.52 15.89
CA PHE A 108 -5.61 -1.35 16.55
C PHE A 108 -5.46 -2.81 16.13
N VAL A 109 -5.82 -3.74 17.01
CA VAL A 109 -6.03 -5.16 16.65
C VAL A 109 -7.43 -5.58 17.08
N LEU A 110 -8.17 -6.22 16.18
CA LEU A 110 -9.50 -6.76 16.44
C LEU A 110 -9.47 -8.29 16.36
N PRO A 111 -10.20 -9.00 17.25
CA PRO A 111 -10.34 -10.44 17.14
C PRO A 111 -11.23 -10.81 15.95
N VAL A 112 -11.01 -12.01 15.40
CA VAL A 112 -11.92 -12.61 14.42
C VAL A 112 -12.41 -13.95 14.99
N PRO A 113 -13.53 -13.96 15.74
CA PRO A 113 -14.09 -15.18 16.30
C PRO A 113 -14.60 -16.12 15.20
N ASP A 114 -14.56 -17.44 15.45
CA ASP A 114 -15.07 -18.47 14.52
C ASP A 114 -16.60 -18.59 14.53
N SER A 115 -17.28 -17.47 14.23
CA SER A 115 -18.72 -17.38 14.03
C SER A 115 -19.07 -16.29 13.04
N ILE A 116 -20.18 -16.44 12.31
CA ILE A 116 -20.63 -15.40 11.36
C ILE A 116 -20.85 -14.07 12.08
N ASP A 117 -21.54 -14.08 13.23
CA ASP A 117 -21.77 -12.86 14.02
C ASP A 117 -20.45 -12.20 14.44
N GLY A 118 -19.47 -13.00 14.89
CA GLY A 118 -18.15 -12.49 15.28
C GLY A 118 -17.36 -11.91 14.11
N ILE A 119 -17.39 -12.58 12.95
CA ILE A 119 -16.73 -12.12 11.72
C ILE A 119 -17.31 -10.78 11.27
N PHE A 120 -18.64 -10.66 11.20
CA PHE A 120 -19.29 -9.44 10.74
C PHE A 120 -19.23 -8.30 11.76
N GLU A 121 -19.20 -8.60 13.06
CA GLU A 121 -18.93 -7.59 14.09
C GLU A 121 -17.48 -7.05 13.96
N ALA A 122 -16.50 -7.90 13.66
CA ALA A 122 -15.13 -7.46 13.38
C ALA A 122 -15.06 -6.56 12.12
N ILE A 123 -15.80 -6.88 11.05
CA ILE A 123 -15.90 -6.02 9.85
C ILE A 123 -16.53 -4.67 10.19
N LYS A 124 -17.64 -4.65 10.95
CA LYS A 124 -18.28 -3.42 11.41
C LYS A 124 -17.33 -2.57 12.24
N ASN A 125 -16.63 -3.17 13.21
CA ASN A 125 -15.66 -2.49 14.06
C ASN A 125 -14.50 -1.91 13.24
N THR A 126 -14.03 -2.64 12.23
CA THR A 126 -13.03 -2.16 11.26
C THR A 126 -13.51 -0.89 10.57
N ALA A 127 -14.76 -0.86 10.11
CA ALA A 127 -15.34 0.30 9.44
C ALA A 127 -15.37 1.55 10.33
N ILE A 128 -15.73 1.38 11.60
CA ILE A 128 -15.76 2.47 12.58
C ILE A 128 -14.34 3.01 12.83
N ILE A 129 -13.35 2.12 12.99
CA ILE A 129 -11.94 2.52 13.19
C ILE A 129 -11.40 3.26 11.97
N HIS A 130 -11.61 2.73 10.76
CA HIS A 130 -11.11 3.34 9.52
C HIS A 130 -11.73 4.71 9.24
N LYS A 131 -13.01 4.91 9.60
CA LYS A 131 -13.68 6.22 9.53
C LYS A 131 -12.90 7.30 10.30
N SER A 132 -12.23 6.92 11.39
CA SER A 132 -11.42 7.82 12.23
C SER A 132 -9.93 7.91 11.81
N GLY A 133 -9.50 7.15 10.81
CA GLY A 133 -8.12 7.18 10.26
C GLY A 133 -7.14 6.18 10.89
N GLY A 134 -7.64 5.27 11.73
CA GLY A 134 -6.87 4.17 12.34
C GLY A 134 -6.65 3.00 11.38
N GLY A 135 -5.55 2.27 11.57
CA GLY A 135 -5.26 1.02 10.88
C GLY A 135 -5.52 -0.20 11.77
N THR A 136 -5.94 -1.32 11.17
CA THR A 136 -6.43 -2.51 11.92
C THR A 136 -5.66 -3.77 11.59
N GLY A 137 -5.33 -4.55 12.62
CA GLY A 137 -4.78 -5.89 12.48
C GLY A 137 -5.77 -6.97 12.89
N PHE A 138 -5.62 -8.15 12.30
CA PHE A 138 -6.50 -9.29 12.52
C PHE A 138 -5.69 -10.58 12.63
N ALA A 139 -6.05 -11.41 13.60
CA ALA A 139 -5.61 -12.81 13.67
C ALA A 139 -6.71 -13.69 13.08
N PHE A 140 -6.47 -14.27 11.91
CA PHE A 140 -7.43 -15.18 11.25
C PHE A 140 -7.27 -16.64 11.70
N SER A 141 -6.27 -16.92 12.54
CA SER A 141 -5.88 -18.27 12.97
C SER A 141 -6.92 -19.01 13.81
N ARG A 142 -7.94 -18.32 14.34
CA ARG A 142 -9.03 -18.95 15.09
C ARG A 142 -10.13 -19.49 14.19
N LEU A 143 -10.23 -19.01 12.95
CA LEU A 143 -11.26 -19.46 12.02
C LEU A 143 -11.01 -20.91 11.63
N ARG A 144 -12.08 -21.70 11.54
CA ARG A 144 -11.98 -23.07 11.03
C ARG A 144 -11.49 -23.09 9.58
N PRO A 145 -10.74 -24.12 9.16
CA PRO A 145 -10.20 -24.20 7.82
C PRO A 145 -11.30 -24.41 6.77
N ALA A 146 -10.96 -24.16 5.51
CA ALA A 146 -11.84 -24.46 4.40
C ALA A 146 -12.26 -25.94 4.41
N ASN A 147 -13.51 -26.19 4.01
CA ASN A 147 -14.14 -27.52 4.00
C ASN A 147 -14.40 -28.16 5.38
N ASP A 148 -14.11 -27.48 6.49
CA ASP A 148 -14.49 -27.97 7.81
C ASP A 148 -16.02 -27.95 8.02
N ARG A 149 -16.52 -28.80 8.90
CA ARG A 149 -17.96 -28.99 9.09
C ARG A 149 -18.59 -27.81 9.85
N VAL A 150 -19.66 -27.24 9.29
CA VAL A 150 -20.48 -26.23 9.98
C VAL A 150 -21.69 -26.92 10.61
N GLN A 151 -21.67 -27.06 11.95
CA GLN A 151 -22.67 -27.85 12.67
C GLN A 151 -24.11 -27.34 12.51
N SER A 152 -24.30 -26.02 12.39
CA SER A 152 -25.63 -25.39 12.31
C SER A 152 -26.31 -25.55 10.96
N THR A 153 -25.55 -25.58 9.86
CA THR A 153 -26.09 -25.65 8.48
C THR A 153 -25.83 -27.00 7.81
N MET A 154 -25.05 -27.88 8.44
CA MET A 154 -24.54 -29.13 7.85
C MET A 154 -23.75 -28.91 6.55
N GLY A 155 -23.34 -27.68 6.27
CA GLY A 155 -22.50 -27.31 5.12
C GLY A 155 -21.01 -27.34 5.44
N VAL A 156 -20.22 -26.85 4.48
CA VAL A 156 -18.76 -26.73 4.55
C VAL A 156 -18.34 -25.29 4.79
N ALA A 157 -17.27 -25.08 5.54
CA ALA A 157 -16.72 -23.77 5.82
C ALA A 157 -15.93 -23.19 4.64
N SER A 158 -15.94 -21.87 4.49
CA SER A 158 -15.20 -21.15 3.43
C SER A 158 -13.72 -20.92 3.77
N GLY A 159 -13.32 -21.06 5.03
CA GLY A 159 -11.96 -20.81 5.50
C GLY A 159 -11.59 -19.32 5.65
N PRO A 160 -10.50 -19.00 6.38
CA PRO A 160 -10.01 -17.64 6.60
C PRO A 160 -9.75 -16.82 5.33
N VAL A 161 -9.12 -17.40 4.30
CA VAL A 161 -8.75 -16.68 3.07
C VAL A 161 -9.99 -16.10 2.37
N SER A 162 -11.10 -16.83 2.36
CA SER A 162 -12.36 -16.34 1.79
C SER A 162 -12.90 -15.13 2.55
N PHE A 163 -12.86 -15.15 3.88
CA PHE A 163 -13.35 -14.02 4.69
C PHE A 163 -12.44 -12.80 4.59
N MET A 164 -11.12 -12.97 4.41
CA MET A 164 -10.20 -11.85 4.18
C MET A 164 -10.60 -11.01 2.96
N LYS A 165 -11.11 -11.64 1.89
CA LYS A 165 -11.63 -10.94 0.70
C LYS A 165 -12.85 -10.06 1.02
N VAL A 166 -13.68 -10.48 1.98
CA VAL A 166 -14.82 -9.69 2.47
C VAL A 166 -14.35 -8.45 3.24
N PHE A 167 -13.35 -8.61 4.13
CA PHE A 167 -12.73 -7.47 4.83
C PHE A 167 -12.09 -6.47 3.86
N ASP A 168 -11.42 -6.97 2.81
CA ASP A 168 -10.78 -6.12 1.81
C ASP A 168 -11.81 -5.31 1.02
N SER A 169 -12.89 -5.97 0.57
CA SER A 169 -14.00 -5.32 -0.14
C SER A 169 -14.69 -4.26 0.74
N ALA A 170 -14.89 -4.56 2.03
CA ALA A 170 -15.45 -3.59 2.98
C ALA A 170 -14.54 -2.37 3.15
N THR A 171 -13.22 -2.59 3.28
CA THR A 171 -12.21 -1.53 3.40
C THR A 171 -12.19 -0.62 2.17
N GLU A 172 -12.31 -1.21 0.97
CA GLU A 172 -12.39 -0.45 -0.28
C GLU A 172 -13.64 0.44 -0.34
N ALA A 173 -14.78 -0.02 0.15
CA ALA A 173 -16.01 0.77 0.19
C ALA A 173 -15.89 1.99 1.14
N ILE A 174 -15.20 1.84 2.28
CA ILE A 174 -15.03 2.93 3.27
C ILE A 174 -14.10 4.03 2.74
N LYS A 175 -13.16 3.69 1.85
CA LYS A 175 -12.21 4.62 1.22
C LYS A 175 -12.90 5.81 0.53
N GLN A 176 -14.15 5.68 0.10
CA GLN A 176 -14.88 6.71 -0.63
C GLN A 176 -15.34 7.91 0.25
N GLY A 177 -15.22 7.83 1.58
CA GLY A 177 -15.67 8.91 2.49
C GLY A 177 -14.64 9.47 3.47
N GLY A 178 -13.41 8.94 3.52
CA GLY A 178 -12.40 9.28 4.52
C GLY A 178 -11.19 10.06 3.98
N THR A 179 -10.51 10.82 4.86
CA THR A 179 -9.27 11.55 4.53
C THR A 179 -8.04 10.65 4.34
N ARG A 180 -8.11 9.36 4.72
CA ARG A 180 -7.02 8.37 4.61
C ARG A 180 -7.56 7.02 4.11
N ARG A 181 -6.80 6.31 3.28
CA ARG A 181 -7.09 4.93 2.87
C ARG A 181 -6.97 3.99 4.08
N GLY A 182 -7.98 3.15 4.31
CA GLY A 182 -7.92 2.08 5.32
C GLY A 182 -6.80 1.10 5.01
N ALA A 183 -6.14 0.60 6.06
CA ALA A 183 -5.03 -0.34 5.96
C ALA A 183 -5.21 -1.47 6.96
N ASN A 184 -5.00 -2.69 6.50
CA ASN A 184 -5.17 -3.90 7.28
C ASN A 184 -3.89 -4.73 7.39
N MET A 185 -3.71 -5.42 8.52
CA MET A 185 -2.80 -6.56 8.67
C MET A 185 -3.63 -7.85 8.80
N GLY A 186 -3.33 -8.86 8.00
CA GLY A 186 -3.87 -10.20 8.15
C GLY A 186 -2.78 -11.16 8.57
N ILE A 187 -2.95 -11.83 9.70
CA ILE A 187 -1.99 -12.83 10.20
C ILE A 187 -2.66 -14.19 10.30
N LEU A 188 -1.95 -15.21 9.79
CA LEU A 188 -2.30 -16.61 9.96
C LEU A 188 -1.11 -17.37 10.52
N ARG A 189 -1.35 -18.22 11.53
CA ARG A 189 -0.31 -19.08 12.10
C ARG A 189 0.15 -20.13 11.11
N VAL A 190 1.44 -20.45 11.15
CA VAL A 190 2.08 -21.43 10.26
C VAL A 190 1.52 -22.84 10.42
N ASP A 191 0.95 -23.17 11.58
CA ASP A 191 0.33 -24.46 11.89
C ASP A 191 -1.16 -24.56 11.49
N HIS A 192 -1.70 -23.55 10.81
CA HIS A 192 -3.08 -23.57 10.32
C HIS A 192 -3.23 -24.42 9.03
N PRO A 193 -4.30 -25.20 8.83
CA PRO A 193 -4.46 -26.05 7.64
C PRO A 193 -4.48 -25.30 6.30
N ASP A 194 -4.96 -24.06 6.29
CA ASP A 194 -5.03 -23.21 5.09
C ASP A 194 -3.76 -22.37 4.84
N ILE A 195 -2.63 -22.69 5.48
CA ILE A 195 -1.40 -21.89 5.40
C ILE A 195 -0.86 -21.74 3.97
N ASP A 196 -0.95 -22.78 3.14
CA ASP A 196 -0.47 -22.76 1.75
C ASP A 196 -1.25 -21.77 0.87
N GLU A 197 -2.57 -21.75 1.04
CA GLU A 197 -3.45 -20.82 0.32
C GLU A 197 -3.15 -19.39 0.80
N PHE A 198 -3.03 -19.19 2.11
CA PHE A 198 -2.71 -17.88 2.69
C PHE A 198 -1.38 -17.31 2.19
N ILE A 199 -0.31 -18.11 2.10
CA ILE A 199 0.99 -17.66 1.60
C ILE A 199 0.88 -17.16 0.16
N THR A 200 0.10 -17.84 -0.67
CA THR A 200 0.05 -17.59 -2.12
C THR A 200 -1.10 -16.68 -2.57
N MET A 201 -2.02 -16.30 -1.68
CA MET A 201 -3.27 -15.60 -2.05
C MET A 201 -3.09 -14.22 -2.70
N LYS A 202 -1.92 -13.59 -2.58
CA LYS A 202 -1.58 -12.32 -3.24
C LYS A 202 -0.71 -12.49 -4.50
N SER A 203 -0.56 -13.71 -5.00
CA SER A 203 0.28 -14.02 -6.17
C SER A 203 -0.19 -13.37 -7.47
N ASP A 204 -1.47 -13.03 -7.57
CA ASP A 204 -2.10 -12.40 -8.74
C ASP A 204 -1.96 -10.88 -8.77
N MET A 205 -1.35 -10.29 -7.72
CA MET A 205 -1.14 -8.85 -7.53
C MET A 205 -2.39 -7.96 -7.65
N THR A 206 -3.60 -8.54 -7.69
CA THR A 206 -4.87 -7.82 -7.85
C THR A 206 -5.79 -8.02 -6.66
N THR A 207 -5.66 -9.13 -5.94
CA THR A 207 -6.45 -9.47 -4.75
C THR A 207 -5.82 -8.89 -3.47
N LEU A 208 -6.64 -8.49 -2.48
CA LEU A 208 -6.23 -8.04 -1.14
C LEU A 208 -5.33 -6.78 -1.15
N GLN A 209 -5.73 -5.76 -1.90
CA GLN A 209 -4.95 -4.52 -2.07
C GLN A 209 -4.87 -3.66 -0.80
N ASN A 210 -5.77 -3.85 0.16
CA ASN A 210 -5.79 -3.09 1.40
C ASN A 210 -5.20 -3.88 2.59
N PHE A 211 -4.65 -5.07 2.34
CA PHE A 211 -4.01 -5.92 3.34
C PHE A 211 -2.50 -6.02 3.11
N ASN A 212 -1.72 -5.80 4.17
CA ASN A 212 -0.45 -6.50 4.35
C ASN A 212 -0.74 -7.86 4.97
N ILE A 213 0.06 -8.87 4.63
CA ILE A 213 -0.14 -10.22 5.17
C ILE A 213 1.15 -10.74 5.78
N SER A 214 1.06 -11.47 6.88
CA SER A 214 2.23 -12.07 7.51
C SER A 214 1.93 -13.44 8.09
N VAL A 215 2.90 -14.34 8.00
CA VAL A 215 2.83 -15.66 8.63
C VAL A 215 3.29 -15.55 10.07
N ALA A 216 2.46 -15.96 11.03
CA ALA A 216 2.85 -16.09 12.43
C ALA A 216 3.59 -17.42 12.62
N VAL A 217 4.91 -17.32 12.72
CA VAL A 217 5.83 -18.45 12.83
C VAL A 217 6.12 -18.77 14.29
N THR A 218 6.06 -20.07 14.63
CA THR A 218 6.33 -20.59 15.97
C THR A 218 7.77 -21.08 16.10
N ASP A 219 8.27 -21.16 17.33
CA ASP A 219 9.59 -21.74 17.62
C ASP A 219 9.64 -23.23 17.26
N ALA A 220 8.51 -23.94 17.40
CA ALA A 220 8.41 -25.34 17.00
C ALA A 220 8.62 -25.51 15.48
N PHE A 221 8.04 -24.61 14.67
CA PHE A 221 8.24 -24.60 13.23
C PHE A 221 9.69 -24.27 12.87
N MET A 222 10.29 -23.22 13.46
CA MET A 222 11.67 -22.85 13.14
C MET A 222 12.67 -23.94 13.49
N LYS A 223 12.50 -24.63 14.64
CA LYS A 223 13.30 -25.81 14.99
C LYS A 223 13.17 -26.93 13.95
N ALA A 224 11.96 -27.13 13.41
CA ALA A 224 11.74 -28.12 12.36
C ALA A 224 12.38 -27.72 11.02
N VAL A 225 12.38 -26.43 10.66
CA VAL A 225 13.09 -25.89 9.48
C VAL A 225 14.59 -26.17 9.58
N GLU A 226 15.20 -25.80 10.71
CA GLU A 226 16.63 -26.00 10.98
C GLU A 226 16.98 -27.50 10.92
N ALA A 227 16.19 -28.34 11.58
CA ALA A 227 16.39 -29.79 11.63
C ALA A 227 16.07 -30.51 10.30
N GLY A 228 15.35 -29.87 9.37
CA GLY A 228 14.86 -30.52 8.16
C GLY A 228 13.84 -31.62 8.44
N THR A 229 12.93 -31.35 9.39
CA THR A 229 11.89 -32.30 9.81
C THR A 229 10.49 -31.77 9.53
N THR A 230 9.49 -32.61 9.79
CA THR A 230 8.08 -32.20 9.71
C THR A 230 7.62 -31.48 10.99
N TYR A 231 6.54 -30.70 10.87
CA TYR A 231 5.80 -30.13 11.99
C TYR A 231 4.30 -30.44 11.88
N ASP A 232 3.57 -30.23 12.98
CA ASP A 232 2.14 -30.54 13.07
C ASP A 232 1.28 -29.40 12.50
N ILE A 233 0.31 -29.75 11.65
CA ILE A 233 -0.79 -28.89 11.22
C ILE A 233 -1.98 -29.15 12.12
N ILE A 234 -2.52 -28.10 12.72
CA ILE A 234 -3.48 -28.16 13.82
C ILE A 234 -4.78 -27.48 13.40
N ASN A 235 -5.89 -28.20 13.48
CA ASN A 235 -7.21 -27.57 13.30
C ASN A 235 -7.55 -26.74 14.56
N PRO A 236 -7.77 -25.41 14.43
CA PRO A 236 -7.89 -24.51 15.58
C PRO A 236 -9.17 -24.74 16.41
N VAL A 237 -10.20 -25.36 15.83
CA VAL A 237 -11.46 -25.64 16.54
C VAL A 237 -11.36 -26.94 17.34
N SER A 238 -10.80 -27.99 16.73
CA SER A 238 -10.70 -29.29 17.39
C SER A 238 -9.47 -29.44 18.28
N GLY A 239 -8.44 -28.61 18.08
CA GLY A 239 -7.13 -28.72 18.71
C GLY A 239 -6.34 -29.95 18.32
N LYS A 240 -6.78 -30.70 17.30
CA LYS A 240 -6.15 -31.96 16.86
C LYS A 240 -5.18 -31.71 15.71
N VAL A 241 -4.11 -32.48 15.72
CA VAL A 241 -3.21 -32.62 14.57
C VAL A 241 -3.99 -33.31 13.44
N VAL A 242 -4.13 -32.63 12.31
CA VAL A 242 -4.83 -33.15 11.13
C VAL A 242 -3.87 -33.65 10.06
N GLU A 243 -2.65 -33.11 10.04
CA GLU A 243 -1.61 -33.45 9.07
C GLU A 243 -0.22 -33.14 9.65
N LYS A 244 0.83 -33.75 9.10
CA LYS A 244 2.22 -33.32 9.29
C LYS A 244 2.79 -32.85 7.96
N ARG A 245 3.47 -31.71 7.96
CA ARG A 245 4.07 -31.12 6.74
C ARG A 245 5.56 -30.93 6.91
N ASP A 246 6.31 -31.01 5.82
CA ASP A 246 7.73 -30.65 5.78
C ASP A 246 7.86 -29.14 6.05
N ALA A 247 8.60 -28.79 7.11
CA ALA A 247 8.73 -27.39 7.51
C ALA A 247 9.50 -26.56 6.45
N ARG A 248 10.48 -27.16 5.76
CA ARG A 248 11.25 -26.48 4.72
C ARG A 248 10.41 -26.20 3.50
N GLU A 249 9.50 -27.09 3.10
CA GLU A 249 8.60 -26.84 1.97
C GLU A 249 7.73 -25.58 2.20
N VAL A 250 7.13 -25.47 3.39
CA VAL A 250 6.30 -24.31 3.76
C VAL A 250 7.15 -23.05 3.88
N TRP A 251 8.38 -23.18 4.39
CA TRP A 251 9.32 -22.06 4.50
C TRP A 251 9.76 -21.54 3.13
N GLU A 252 10.13 -22.44 2.21
CA GLU A 252 10.48 -22.14 0.81
C GLU A 252 9.36 -21.38 0.09
N LYS A 253 8.12 -21.87 0.23
CA LYS A 253 6.96 -21.19 -0.35
C LYS A 253 6.80 -19.76 0.18
N THR A 254 7.07 -19.55 1.47
CA THR A 254 6.92 -18.26 2.15
C THR A 254 7.80 -17.18 1.50
N PHE A 255 9.11 -17.39 1.45
CA PHE A 255 10.02 -16.39 0.90
C PHE A 255 10.06 -16.36 -0.63
N ALA A 256 9.73 -17.46 -1.32
CA ALA A 256 9.57 -17.43 -2.78
C ALA A 256 8.41 -16.51 -3.20
N ASN A 257 7.31 -16.52 -2.45
CA ASN A 257 6.20 -15.60 -2.70
C ASN A 257 6.58 -14.16 -2.33
N ALA A 258 7.26 -13.96 -1.19
CA ALA A 258 7.74 -12.64 -0.79
C ALA A 258 8.72 -12.05 -1.82
N TRP A 259 9.63 -12.86 -2.37
CA TRP A 259 10.51 -12.46 -3.46
C TRP A 259 9.74 -11.99 -4.71
N LYS A 260 8.60 -12.62 -4.99
CA LYS A 260 7.75 -12.30 -6.15
C LYS A 260 7.00 -10.98 -5.98
N ASN A 261 6.44 -10.69 -4.81
CA ASN A 261 5.49 -9.57 -4.64
C ASN A 261 5.63 -8.77 -3.31
N GLY A 262 6.58 -9.10 -2.44
CA GLY A 262 6.81 -8.47 -1.14
C GLY A 262 5.97 -9.03 0.03
N ASP A 263 5.07 -9.99 -0.22
CA ASP A 263 4.22 -10.64 0.79
C ASP A 263 4.35 -12.18 0.71
N PRO A 264 4.17 -12.93 1.81
CA PRO A 264 3.91 -12.45 3.15
C PRO A 264 5.21 -12.03 3.89
N GLY A 265 5.06 -11.09 4.80
CA GLY A 265 6.03 -10.91 5.89
C GLY A 265 6.00 -12.09 6.86
N VAL A 266 6.86 -12.06 7.87
CA VAL A 266 6.88 -13.05 8.97
C VAL A 266 6.83 -12.35 10.31
N VAL A 267 6.07 -12.92 11.24
CA VAL A 267 5.99 -12.51 12.64
C VAL A 267 6.41 -13.70 13.51
N PHE A 268 7.42 -13.52 14.35
CA PHE A 268 7.90 -14.56 15.26
C PHE A 268 7.05 -14.55 16.54
N ILE A 269 5.92 -15.24 16.51
CA ILE A 269 4.82 -15.04 17.45
C ILE A 269 5.16 -15.50 18.87
N ASP A 270 5.96 -16.55 19.03
CA ASP A 270 6.37 -17.05 20.34
C ASP A 270 7.37 -16.10 21.01
N ARG A 271 8.23 -15.46 20.22
CA ARG A 271 9.16 -14.41 20.69
C ARG A 271 8.41 -13.19 21.21
N ILE A 272 7.41 -12.73 20.46
CA ILE A 272 6.53 -11.62 20.88
C ILE A 272 5.84 -11.96 22.20
N ASN A 273 5.27 -13.16 22.30
CA ASN A 273 4.52 -13.59 23.48
C ASN A 273 5.40 -13.88 24.70
N GLY A 274 6.67 -14.24 24.50
CA GLY A 274 7.66 -14.42 25.56
C GLY A 274 8.42 -13.14 25.95
N GLY A 275 8.21 -12.04 25.23
CA GLY A 275 8.92 -10.77 25.44
C GLY A 275 8.03 -9.65 26.01
N ARG A 276 8.59 -8.44 26.08
CA ARG A 276 7.90 -7.24 26.59
C ARG A 276 6.70 -6.79 25.75
N ALA A 277 6.61 -7.26 24.50
CA ALA A 277 5.48 -6.97 23.61
C ALA A 277 4.15 -7.56 24.14
N ASN A 278 4.23 -8.63 24.94
CA ASN A 278 3.14 -9.18 25.75
C ASN A 278 3.32 -8.82 27.25
N PRO A 279 3.10 -7.55 27.65
CA PRO A 279 3.42 -7.10 29.00
C PRO A 279 2.48 -7.63 30.09
N VAL A 280 1.28 -8.10 29.74
CA VAL A 280 0.28 -8.66 30.66
C VAL A 280 -0.15 -10.05 30.18
N PRO A 281 0.69 -11.10 30.36
CA PRO A 281 0.40 -12.45 29.85
C PRO A 281 -0.93 -13.04 30.29
N LYS A 282 -1.47 -12.60 31.45
CA LYS A 282 -2.78 -13.01 31.95
C LYS A 282 -3.95 -12.61 31.03
N ARG A 283 -3.81 -11.56 30.22
CA ARG A 283 -4.81 -11.19 29.19
C ARG A 283 -4.87 -12.17 28.03
N GLY A 284 -3.90 -13.08 27.92
CA GLY A 284 -3.80 -14.06 26.84
C GLY A 284 -2.69 -13.70 25.85
N PRO A 285 -2.58 -14.46 24.76
CA PRO A 285 -1.55 -14.24 23.77
C PRO A 285 -1.85 -13.02 22.89
N VAL A 286 -0.80 -12.34 22.46
CA VAL A 286 -0.81 -11.48 21.28
C VAL A 286 -0.85 -12.38 20.05
N GLU A 287 -1.85 -12.20 19.19
CA GLU A 287 -2.08 -13.06 18.02
C GLU A 287 -1.88 -12.32 16.68
N SER A 288 -1.76 -10.99 16.71
CA SER A 288 -1.60 -10.16 15.51
C SER A 288 -0.84 -8.87 15.82
N THR A 289 -0.55 -8.11 14.76
CA THR A 289 0.04 -6.78 14.82
C THR A 289 -0.86 -5.79 14.11
N ASN A 290 -0.64 -4.50 14.31
CA ASN A 290 -1.18 -3.46 13.43
C ASN A 290 -0.65 -3.58 11.97
N PRO A 291 -1.17 -2.78 11.01
CA PRO A 291 -0.81 -2.86 9.59
C PRO A 291 0.68 -2.84 9.23
N CYS A 292 1.53 -2.18 10.02
CA CYS A 292 2.95 -2.00 9.70
C CYS A 292 3.89 -2.90 10.54
N GLY A 293 3.34 -3.76 11.40
CA GLY A 293 4.09 -4.79 12.13
C GLY A 293 4.76 -4.33 13.43
N GLU A 294 4.81 -3.03 13.72
CA GLU A 294 5.53 -2.44 14.85
C GLU A 294 4.81 -2.52 16.19
N GLN A 295 3.49 -2.73 16.17
CA GLN A 295 2.65 -2.90 17.35
C GLN A 295 2.03 -4.30 17.38
N PRO A 296 2.66 -5.26 18.06
CA PRO A 296 1.99 -6.47 18.52
C PRO A 296 0.98 -6.10 19.63
N LEU A 297 -0.30 -6.40 19.39
CA LEU A 297 -1.41 -5.92 20.22
C LEU A 297 -2.35 -7.07 20.58
N TYR A 298 -2.95 -7.01 21.77
CA TYR A 298 -4.03 -7.93 22.12
C TYR A 298 -5.28 -7.67 21.28
N ALA A 299 -6.24 -8.60 21.33
CA ALA A 299 -7.58 -8.34 20.83
C ALA A 299 -8.20 -7.11 21.55
N PHE A 300 -8.76 -6.20 20.77
CA PHE A 300 -9.28 -4.89 21.23
C PHE A 300 -8.22 -3.97 21.85
N ASP A 301 -6.93 -4.20 21.62
CA ASP A 301 -5.88 -3.29 22.07
C ASP A 301 -5.60 -2.21 21.02
N SER A 302 -5.07 -1.08 21.48
CA SER A 302 -4.67 0.04 20.64
C SER A 302 -3.38 0.68 21.12
N CYS A 303 -2.71 1.42 20.23
CA CYS A 303 -1.54 2.18 20.62
C CYS A 303 -1.51 3.56 19.96
N ASN A 304 -1.19 4.57 20.76
CA ASN A 304 -0.78 5.89 20.29
C ASN A 304 0.74 5.94 20.16
N LEU A 305 1.20 6.52 19.05
CA LEU A 305 2.59 6.54 18.63
C LEU A 305 3.12 7.97 18.55
N GLY A 306 4.43 8.10 18.54
CA GLY A 306 5.12 9.32 18.13
C GLY A 306 6.60 9.07 17.96
N SER A 307 7.29 9.99 17.28
CA SER A 307 8.67 9.77 16.87
C SER A 307 9.55 10.98 17.17
N ILE A 308 10.69 10.72 17.79
CA ILE A 308 11.75 11.69 18.07
C ILE A 308 12.60 11.88 16.82
N ASN A 309 12.91 13.12 16.45
CA ASN A 309 13.83 13.42 15.37
C ASN A 309 15.30 13.33 15.86
N LEU A 310 15.99 12.26 15.48
CA LEU A 310 17.38 12.03 15.87
C LEU A 310 18.36 13.03 15.23
N HIS A 311 18.04 13.60 14.07
CA HIS A 311 18.85 14.67 13.46
C HIS A 311 19.05 15.84 14.42
N HIS A 312 18.04 16.18 15.22
CA HIS A 312 18.10 17.29 16.19
C HIS A 312 18.82 16.93 17.49
N CYS A 313 19.22 15.67 17.65
CA CYS A 313 19.95 15.17 18.82
C CYS A 313 21.46 15.05 18.54
N THR A 314 22.00 15.92 17.69
CA THR A 314 23.44 16.05 17.44
C THR A 314 23.93 17.44 17.87
N LYS A 315 25.20 17.55 18.25
CA LYS A 315 25.83 18.81 18.66
C LYS A 315 27.27 18.89 18.19
N GLY A 316 27.83 20.10 18.12
CA GLY A 316 29.20 20.35 17.67
C GLY A 316 29.26 21.02 16.31
N ALA A 317 30.48 21.27 15.83
CA ALA A 317 30.72 21.91 14.54
C ALA A 317 30.52 20.91 13.38
N PRO A 318 30.16 21.38 12.16
CA PRO A 318 30.10 20.52 10.98
C PRO A 318 31.37 19.69 10.78
N GLY A 319 31.22 18.38 10.58
CA GLY A 319 32.32 17.43 10.43
C GLY A 319 32.98 16.95 11.73
N ALA A 320 32.55 17.46 12.89
CA ALA A 320 32.96 17.02 14.22
C ALA A 320 31.75 16.94 15.17
N LYS A 321 30.56 16.62 14.64
CA LYS A 321 29.36 16.44 15.44
C LYS A 321 29.43 15.15 16.26
N GLU A 322 28.77 15.17 17.42
CA GLU A 322 28.54 14.02 18.29
C GLU A 322 27.06 13.96 18.71
N VAL A 323 26.63 12.85 19.31
CA VAL A 323 25.26 12.72 19.82
C VAL A 323 25.08 13.56 21.08
N ASP A 324 24.00 14.34 21.12
CA ASP A 324 23.59 15.09 22.30
C ASP A 324 22.65 14.26 23.19
N TYR A 325 23.25 13.38 24.00
CA TYR A 325 22.49 12.49 24.90
C TYR A 325 21.66 13.25 25.95
N ASP A 326 22.09 14.45 26.36
CA ASP A 326 21.36 15.28 27.32
C ASP A 326 20.04 15.76 26.70
N ARG A 327 20.10 16.29 25.47
CA ARG A 327 18.91 16.69 24.71
C ARG A 327 18.01 15.49 24.42
N LEU A 328 18.58 14.38 23.97
CA LEU A 328 17.83 13.15 23.70
C LEU A 328 17.03 12.69 24.94
N GLY A 329 17.68 12.63 26.11
CA GLY A 329 17.01 12.24 27.34
C GLY A 329 15.86 13.18 27.74
N GLN A 330 16.04 14.50 27.59
CA GLN A 330 14.98 15.48 27.86
C GLN A 330 13.78 15.31 26.93
N VAL A 331 14.03 15.12 25.62
CA VAL A 331 12.97 14.90 24.62
C VAL A 331 12.21 13.60 24.90
N VAL A 332 12.92 12.51 25.25
CA VAL A 332 12.30 11.23 25.60
C VAL A 332 11.34 11.36 26.78
N ARG A 333 11.76 12.00 27.89
CA ARG A 333 10.90 12.14 29.09
C ARG A 333 9.64 12.94 28.80
N ARG A 334 9.76 14.05 28.07
CA ARG A 334 8.61 14.90 27.67
C ARG A 334 7.69 14.16 26.70
N THR A 335 8.25 13.33 25.82
CA THR A 335 7.49 12.49 24.89
C THR A 335 6.65 11.43 25.61
N VAL A 336 7.22 10.71 26.58
CA VAL A 336 6.47 9.73 27.38
C VAL A 336 5.30 10.39 28.11
N HIS A 337 5.51 11.57 28.68
CA HIS A 337 4.45 12.37 29.32
C HIS A 337 3.34 12.75 28.33
N LEU A 338 3.70 13.26 27.15
CA LEU A 338 2.74 13.58 26.08
C LEU A 338 1.94 12.35 25.67
N LEU A 339 2.60 11.21 25.42
CA LEU A 339 1.94 9.98 24.99
C LEU A 339 1.04 9.37 26.08
N ASP A 340 1.37 9.49 27.38
CA ASP A 340 0.45 9.07 28.46
C ASP A 340 -0.80 9.97 28.51
N ASN A 341 -0.66 11.26 28.22
CA ASN A 341 -1.79 12.19 28.12
C ASN A 341 -2.68 11.89 26.90
N VAL A 342 -2.10 11.41 25.80
CA VAL A 342 -2.89 10.99 24.63
C VAL A 342 -3.88 9.90 25.01
N ILE A 343 -3.49 8.90 25.81
CA ILE A 343 -4.40 7.82 26.26
C ILE A 343 -5.61 8.41 26.99
N GLU A 344 -5.38 9.41 27.84
CA GLU A 344 -6.41 10.04 28.65
C GLU A 344 -7.35 10.92 27.81
N MET A 345 -6.81 11.64 26.82
CA MET A 345 -7.59 12.54 25.97
C MET A 345 -8.24 11.86 24.77
N ASN A 346 -8.01 10.57 24.57
CA ASN A 346 -8.51 9.82 23.42
C ASN A 346 -10.00 9.49 23.55
N HIS A 347 -10.73 9.60 22.45
CA HIS A 347 -12.07 9.05 22.33
C HIS A 347 -12.02 7.77 21.49
N TYR A 348 -12.07 6.63 22.17
CA TYR A 348 -12.02 5.33 21.51
C TYR A 348 -13.36 5.02 20.84
N PRO A 349 -13.35 4.56 19.57
CA PRO A 349 -14.59 4.30 18.82
C PRO A 349 -15.38 3.11 19.35
N ILE A 350 -14.74 2.21 20.10
CA ILE A 350 -15.29 0.93 20.57
C ILE A 350 -15.00 0.82 22.08
N PRO A 351 -16.00 0.54 22.93
CA PRO A 351 -15.85 0.50 24.39
C PRO A 351 -14.80 -0.48 24.90
N GLU A 352 -14.70 -1.66 24.29
CA GLU A 352 -13.71 -2.70 24.64
C GLU A 352 -12.28 -2.19 24.43
N ILE A 353 -12.08 -1.36 23.38
CA ILE A 353 -10.79 -0.74 23.12
C ILE A 353 -10.47 0.32 24.17
N ALA A 354 -11.47 1.08 24.63
CA ALA A 354 -11.30 2.02 25.73
C ALA A 354 -10.86 1.28 27.01
N GLU A 355 -11.57 0.21 27.38
CA GLU A 355 -11.24 -0.61 28.56
C GLU A 355 -9.79 -1.08 28.51
N THR A 356 -9.40 -1.74 27.42
CA THR A 356 -8.06 -2.33 27.30
C THR A 356 -6.99 -1.23 27.29
N SER A 357 -7.20 -0.15 26.52
CA SER A 357 -6.23 0.96 26.44
C SER A 357 -6.02 1.65 27.78
N HIS A 358 -7.08 1.84 28.59
CA HIS A 358 -6.95 2.40 29.93
C HIS A 358 -6.34 1.41 30.94
N ALA A 359 -6.59 0.11 30.78
CA ALA A 359 -6.11 -0.92 31.70
C ALA A 359 -4.61 -1.18 31.58
N ILE A 360 -4.06 -1.17 30.36
CA ILE A 360 -2.62 -1.46 30.12
C ILE A 360 -1.80 -0.22 29.75
N ARG A 361 -2.44 0.86 29.29
CA ARG A 361 -1.81 2.16 28.98
C ARG A 361 -0.59 2.06 28.05
N ARG A 362 -0.74 1.33 26.95
CA ARG A 362 0.32 1.10 25.96
C ARG A 362 0.67 2.39 25.22
N ILE A 363 1.95 2.75 25.16
CA ILE A 363 2.46 3.82 24.29
C ILE A 363 3.56 3.30 23.37
N GLY A 364 3.75 3.99 22.24
CA GLY A 364 4.78 3.69 21.25
C GLY A 364 5.63 4.91 20.90
N LEU A 365 6.65 5.18 21.71
CA LEU A 365 7.72 6.13 21.41
C LEU A 365 8.73 5.48 20.47
N GLY A 366 8.92 6.07 19.30
CA GLY A 366 9.96 5.69 18.33
C GLY A 366 10.84 6.84 17.91
N VAL A 367 11.53 6.64 16.80
CA VAL A 367 12.46 7.61 16.22
C VAL A 367 12.17 7.84 14.74
N MET A 368 12.67 8.95 14.22
CA MET A 368 12.86 9.30 12.81
C MET A 368 14.20 10.03 12.67
N GLY A 369 14.65 10.29 11.45
CA GLY A 369 15.89 11.03 11.24
C GLY A 369 17.17 10.25 11.55
N TRP A 370 17.12 8.91 11.58
CA TRP A 370 18.30 8.08 11.87
C TRP A 370 19.39 8.22 10.81
N ALA A 371 19.02 8.20 9.52
CA ALA A 371 19.99 8.37 8.45
C ALA A 371 20.63 9.77 8.48
N ASP A 372 19.85 10.80 8.80
CA ASP A 372 20.32 12.18 8.90
C ASP A 372 21.29 12.37 10.08
N MET A 373 21.04 11.71 11.22
CA MET A 373 21.98 11.65 12.34
C MET A 373 23.30 10.99 11.93
N LEU A 374 23.25 9.86 11.21
CA LEU A 374 24.47 9.21 10.73
C LEU A 374 25.26 10.09 9.75
N ILE A 375 24.55 10.83 8.88
CA ILE A 375 25.15 11.81 7.98
C ILE A 375 25.89 12.91 8.75
N ASP A 376 25.23 13.48 9.75
CA ASP A 376 25.81 14.49 10.64
C ASP A 376 27.11 14.01 11.32
N LEU A 377 27.12 12.75 11.74
CA LEU A 377 28.23 12.10 12.43
C LEU A 377 29.29 11.55 11.45
N ARG A 378 29.05 11.61 10.13
CA ARG A 378 29.88 11.01 9.07
C ARG A 378 30.07 9.49 9.22
N ILE A 379 29.06 8.79 9.71
CA ILE A 379 29.05 7.33 9.89
C ILE A 379 28.26 6.69 8.75
N ALA A 380 28.82 5.66 8.11
CA ALA A 380 28.12 4.92 7.07
C ALA A 380 27.00 4.05 7.66
N TYR A 381 25.79 4.08 7.09
CA TYR A 381 24.64 3.30 7.57
C TYR A 381 24.94 1.79 7.65
N ASN A 382 25.61 1.27 6.63
CA ASN A 382 26.01 -0.13 6.48
C ASN A 382 27.38 -0.41 7.14
N SER A 383 27.52 -0.07 8.42
CA SER A 383 28.76 -0.27 9.18
C SER A 383 28.52 -0.82 10.59
N GLU A 384 29.53 -1.49 11.15
CA GLU A 384 29.50 -1.94 12.56
C GLU A 384 29.37 -0.75 13.54
N GLU A 385 29.98 0.38 13.19
CA GLU A 385 29.90 1.61 13.97
C GLU A 385 28.46 2.12 14.07
N ALA A 386 27.73 2.16 12.95
CA ALA A 386 26.31 2.52 12.97
C ALA A 386 25.46 1.53 13.79
N LEU A 387 25.75 0.22 13.74
CA LEU A 387 25.05 -0.77 14.56
C LEU A 387 25.36 -0.63 16.05
N ALA A 388 26.59 -0.28 16.41
CA ALA A 388 26.96 0.00 17.81
C ALA A 388 26.24 1.26 18.30
N LEU A 389 26.22 2.32 17.49
CA LEU A 389 25.53 3.56 17.81
C LEU A 389 24.01 3.37 17.92
N ALA A 390 23.41 2.58 17.03
CA ALA A 390 21.98 2.26 17.09
C ALA A 390 21.60 1.63 18.44
N ARG A 391 22.40 0.66 18.92
CA ARG A 391 22.22 0.05 20.24
C ARG A 391 22.38 1.07 21.36
N GLU A 392 23.42 1.89 21.30
CA GLU A 392 23.67 2.91 22.31
C GLU A 392 22.51 3.91 22.41
N VAL A 393 22.14 4.55 21.29
CA VAL A 393 21.05 5.52 21.22
C VAL A 393 19.74 4.90 21.69
N MET A 394 19.38 3.71 21.19
CA MET A 394 18.11 3.08 21.58
C MET A 394 18.11 2.61 23.04
N SER A 395 19.26 2.18 23.58
CA SER A 395 19.39 1.84 25.00
C SER A 395 19.17 3.06 25.92
N VAL A 396 19.65 4.24 25.50
CA VAL A 396 19.41 5.50 26.21
C VAL A 396 17.91 5.85 26.15
N ILE A 397 17.30 5.76 24.96
CA ILE A 397 15.86 5.99 24.80
C ILE A 397 15.05 5.08 25.71
N GLN A 398 15.33 3.78 25.73
CA GLN A 398 14.62 2.81 26.57
C GLN A 398 14.78 3.14 28.06
N ARG A 399 16.01 3.45 28.51
CA ARG A 399 16.29 3.78 29.92
C ARG A 399 15.56 5.05 30.36
N GLU A 400 15.60 6.10 29.54
CA GLU A 400 14.95 7.38 29.84
C GLU A 400 13.42 7.26 29.78
N ALA A 401 12.89 6.46 28.85
CA ALA A 401 11.45 6.21 28.75
C ALA A 401 10.94 5.39 29.96
N ASP A 402 11.71 4.40 30.39
CA ASP A 402 11.44 3.64 31.60
C ASP A 402 11.47 4.51 32.86
N ALA A 403 12.44 5.43 32.97
CA ALA A 403 12.54 6.36 34.09
C ALA A 403 11.33 7.32 34.11
N ALA A 404 10.94 7.85 32.95
CA ALA A 404 9.76 8.72 32.81
C ALA A 404 8.46 7.97 33.19
N SER A 405 8.29 6.73 32.75
CA SER A 405 7.11 5.92 33.10
C SER A 405 7.06 5.57 34.59
N GLN A 406 8.22 5.27 35.21
CA GLN A 406 8.33 5.10 36.67
C GLN A 406 7.95 6.38 37.43
N GLN A 407 8.43 7.54 36.97
CA GLN A 407 8.10 8.83 37.57
C GLN A 407 6.61 9.14 37.45
N LEU A 408 6.00 8.91 36.28
CA LEU A 408 4.56 9.04 36.10
C LEU A 408 3.78 8.07 37.00
N ALA A 409 4.30 6.86 37.24
CA ALA A 409 3.65 5.90 38.12
C ALA A 409 3.59 6.37 39.58
N GLN A 410 4.64 7.06 40.05
CA GLN A 410 4.65 7.65 41.40
C GLN A 410 3.61 8.77 41.56
N VAL A 411 3.31 9.48 40.47
CA VAL A 411 2.42 10.64 40.49
C VAL A 411 0.97 10.28 40.17
N ARG A 412 0.75 9.39 39.19
CA ARG A 412 -0.56 9.04 38.62
C ARG A 412 -0.99 7.61 38.93
N GLY A 413 -0.15 6.85 39.62
CA GLY A 413 -0.31 5.41 39.84
C GLY A 413 0.19 4.56 38.68
N ASN A 414 0.51 3.29 38.98
CA ASN A 414 0.80 2.28 37.96
C ASN A 414 -0.38 2.13 36.97
N PHE A 415 -0.15 1.54 35.79
CA PHE A 415 -1.29 1.11 34.97
C PHE A 415 -2.16 0.09 35.73
N PRO A 416 -3.49 0.08 35.53
CA PRO A 416 -4.42 -0.75 36.31
C PRO A 416 -4.04 -2.24 36.40
N ASP A 417 -3.60 -2.84 35.29
CA ASP A 417 -3.26 -4.28 35.24
C ASP A 417 -1.83 -4.61 35.68
N TRP A 418 -1.10 -3.64 36.25
CA TRP A 418 0.31 -3.77 36.59
C TRP A 418 0.63 -4.96 37.50
N THR A 419 -0.24 -5.27 38.47
CA THR A 419 -0.02 -6.37 39.43
C THR A 419 0.15 -7.74 38.75
N GLU A 420 -0.55 -7.95 37.63
CA GLU A 420 -0.54 -9.21 36.85
C GLU A 420 0.36 -9.13 35.61
N SER A 421 1.13 -8.04 35.49
CA SER A 421 2.04 -7.79 34.39
C SER A 421 3.43 -8.35 34.65
N ILE A 422 4.30 -8.27 33.64
CA ILE A 422 5.72 -8.62 33.80
C ILE A 422 6.45 -7.74 34.83
N TYR A 423 5.92 -6.58 35.18
CA TYR A 423 6.48 -5.65 36.18
C TYR A 423 5.85 -5.78 37.57
N GLY A 424 4.77 -6.57 37.69
CA GLY A 424 4.04 -6.77 38.94
C GLY A 424 4.84 -7.57 39.97
N PRO A 425 4.33 -7.75 41.20
CA PRO A 425 5.07 -8.40 42.29
C PRO A 425 5.60 -9.80 41.98
N ASN A 426 4.93 -10.54 41.08
CA ASN A 426 5.30 -11.89 40.66
C ASN A 426 5.80 -11.96 39.20
N GLY A 427 5.96 -10.81 38.54
CA GLY A 427 6.41 -10.74 37.15
C GLY A 427 7.93 -10.89 37.03
N PRO A 428 8.46 -11.37 35.90
CA PRO A 428 9.90 -11.57 35.70
C PRO A 428 10.76 -10.30 35.78
N GLU A 429 10.17 -9.11 35.63
CA GLU A 429 10.84 -7.81 35.74
C GLU A 429 10.38 -7.01 36.97
N GLY A 430 9.63 -7.63 37.89
CA GLY A 430 8.99 -6.95 39.02
C GLY A 430 9.58 -7.27 40.41
N PRO A 431 9.16 -6.52 41.45
CA PRO A 431 8.24 -5.39 41.39
C PRO A 431 8.92 -4.11 40.88
N ARG A 432 8.41 -3.55 39.78
CA ARG A 432 8.92 -2.32 39.16
C ARG A 432 7.75 -1.39 38.84
N PRO A 433 7.59 -0.23 39.53
CA PRO A 433 6.47 0.68 39.27
C PRO A 433 6.48 1.18 37.83
N MET A 434 5.37 1.07 37.11
CA MET A 434 5.31 1.48 35.70
C MET A 434 3.94 2.09 35.39
N ARG A 435 3.94 3.26 34.73
CA ARG A 435 2.70 3.90 34.26
C ARG A 435 2.19 3.28 32.97
N ASN A 436 3.08 2.76 32.14
CA ASN A 436 2.79 2.26 30.81
C ASN A 436 3.33 0.84 30.66
N SER A 437 2.49 -0.07 30.14
CA SER A 437 2.86 -1.48 29.96
C SER A 437 3.97 -1.68 28.90
N THR A 438 4.02 -0.84 27.87
CA THR A 438 5.18 -0.68 26.97
C THR A 438 5.45 0.79 26.72
N ARG A 439 6.68 1.12 26.33
CA ARG A 439 7.08 2.50 26.03
C ARG A 439 7.54 2.68 24.58
N THR A 440 8.28 1.73 24.03
CA THR A 440 9.05 1.95 22.79
C THR A 440 8.57 1.10 21.61
N THR A 441 8.71 1.63 20.40
CA THR A 441 8.44 0.97 19.11
C THR A 441 9.24 1.68 18.02
N ILE A 442 9.39 1.09 16.83
CA ILE A 442 9.86 1.84 15.66
C ILE A 442 8.79 1.75 14.57
N ALA A 443 8.11 2.86 14.32
CA ALA A 443 7.02 2.95 13.35
C ALA A 443 7.49 3.55 12.02
N PRO A 444 6.78 3.29 10.90
CA PRO A 444 6.97 4.07 9.69
C PRO A 444 6.52 5.51 9.94
N THR A 445 7.42 6.48 9.74
CA THR A 445 7.10 7.88 9.98
C THR A 445 6.74 8.63 8.71
N GLY A 446 6.09 7.99 7.73
CA GLY A 446 5.89 8.53 6.37
C GLY A 446 5.35 9.98 6.32
N THR A 447 4.28 10.32 7.05
CA THR A 447 3.81 11.71 7.09
C THR A 447 4.66 12.59 8.01
N LEU A 448 5.14 12.06 9.13
CA LEU A 448 5.83 12.84 10.15
C LEU A 448 7.22 13.28 9.69
N SER A 449 7.96 12.39 9.02
CA SER A 449 9.26 12.64 8.41
C SER A 449 9.19 13.73 7.33
N ILE A 450 8.10 13.81 6.56
CA ILE A 450 7.87 14.91 5.61
C ILE A 450 7.65 16.24 6.35
N ILE A 451 6.89 16.23 7.46
CA ILE A 451 6.66 17.44 8.27
C ILE A 451 7.96 17.88 8.95
N ALA A 452 8.74 16.94 9.47
CA ALA A 452 10.00 17.18 10.16
C ALA A 452 11.21 17.29 9.21
N ASN A 453 10.98 17.16 7.89
CA ASN A 453 11.98 17.22 6.84
C ASN A 453 13.23 16.35 7.10
N CYS A 454 13.01 15.07 7.43
CA CYS A 454 14.07 14.11 7.75
C CYS A 454 13.77 12.72 7.16
N SER A 455 14.70 11.77 7.32
CA SER A 455 14.49 10.36 6.97
C SER A 455 13.43 9.68 7.83
N GLY A 456 12.76 8.69 7.24
CA GLY A 456 11.67 7.96 7.88
C GLY A 456 12.15 6.90 8.86
N GLY A 457 11.67 6.90 10.10
CA GLY A 457 11.97 5.84 11.07
C GLY A 457 13.47 5.62 11.26
N ILE A 458 13.87 4.36 11.11
CA ILE A 458 15.28 3.92 11.01
C ILE A 458 15.68 3.59 9.57
N GLU A 459 14.87 3.96 8.58
CA GLU A 459 15.15 3.71 7.17
C GLU A 459 16.36 4.54 6.70
N PRO A 460 17.19 4.00 5.80
CA PRO A 460 18.18 4.83 5.11
C PRO A 460 17.50 5.82 4.15
N VAL A 461 18.25 6.80 3.67
CA VAL A 461 17.77 7.71 2.64
C VAL A 461 17.38 6.89 1.40
N PHE A 462 16.17 7.08 0.89
CA PHE A 462 15.72 6.33 -0.28
C PHE A 462 16.37 6.83 -1.57
N SER A 463 16.42 8.15 -1.76
CA SER A 463 17.13 8.81 -2.87
C SER A 463 17.69 10.15 -2.41
N LEU A 464 18.84 10.54 -2.96
CA LEU A 464 19.48 11.85 -2.71
C LEU A 464 18.90 12.97 -3.58
N ALA A 465 18.30 12.63 -4.72
CA ALA A 465 17.64 13.58 -5.60
C ALA A 465 16.49 12.93 -6.37
N PHE A 466 15.47 13.70 -6.73
CA PHE A 466 14.40 13.26 -7.62
C PHE A 466 13.86 14.41 -8.47
N ILE A 467 13.46 14.12 -9.71
CA ILE A 467 12.87 15.13 -10.59
C ILE A 467 11.38 15.22 -10.32
N ARG A 468 10.93 16.40 -9.90
CA ARG A 468 9.52 16.72 -9.77
C ARG A 468 9.11 17.66 -10.90
N SER A 469 8.25 17.16 -11.77
CA SER A 469 7.67 17.96 -12.84
C SER A 469 6.53 18.82 -12.28
N HIS A 470 6.65 20.13 -12.44
CA HIS A 470 5.67 21.11 -11.99
C HIS A 470 5.17 21.96 -13.16
N TYR A 471 3.87 22.22 -13.19
CA TYR A 471 3.23 23.22 -14.08
C TYR A 471 3.03 24.53 -13.31
N LEU A 472 4.11 25.03 -12.69
CA LEU A 472 4.08 26.17 -11.78
C LEU A 472 4.71 27.43 -12.38
N ASP A 473 4.95 27.46 -13.70
CA ASP A 473 5.37 28.69 -14.37
C ASP A 473 4.19 29.68 -14.31
N LYS A 474 4.39 30.80 -13.59
CA LYS A 474 3.34 31.80 -13.32
C LYS A 474 2.85 32.47 -14.60
N ASP A 475 3.66 32.45 -15.67
CA ASP A 475 3.38 33.10 -16.93
C ASP A 475 2.90 32.10 -18.01
N ASP A 476 3.14 30.80 -17.82
CA ASP A 476 2.67 29.74 -18.73
C ASP A 476 2.31 28.44 -17.98
N PRO A 477 1.03 28.24 -17.60
CA PRO A 477 0.56 27.03 -16.91
C PRO A 477 0.65 25.75 -17.76
N THR A 478 1.00 25.84 -19.04
CA THR A 478 1.21 24.67 -19.92
C THR A 478 2.69 24.25 -19.96
N LYS A 479 3.59 25.09 -19.46
CA LYS A 479 5.02 24.84 -19.45
C LYS A 479 5.42 23.93 -18.29
N ARG A 480 5.96 22.77 -18.65
CA ARG A 480 6.56 21.82 -17.71
C ARG A 480 7.91 22.37 -17.23
N THR A 481 7.97 22.75 -15.97
CA THR A 481 9.23 23.06 -15.28
C THR A 481 9.65 21.84 -14.47
N GLU A 482 10.80 21.27 -14.79
CA GLU A 482 11.39 20.18 -14.01
C GLU A 482 12.27 20.79 -12.92
N LEU A 483 11.90 20.57 -11.65
CA LEU A 483 12.72 20.95 -10.51
C LEU A 483 13.26 19.66 -9.89
N ALA A 484 14.58 19.58 -9.76
CA ALA A 484 15.19 18.54 -8.95
C ALA A 484 15.02 18.90 -7.48
N GLU A 485 14.38 18.04 -6.72
CA GLU A 485 14.32 18.12 -5.26
C GLU A 485 15.50 17.29 -4.73
N VAL A 486 16.34 17.90 -3.91
CA VAL A 486 17.61 17.33 -3.43
C VAL A 486 17.54 17.20 -1.92
N ASN A 487 18.15 16.14 -1.37
CA ASN A 487 18.35 16.01 0.07
C ASN A 487 19.17 17.22 0.57
N GLU A 488 18.63 17.95 1.55
CA GLU A 488 19.19 19.22 2.01
C GLU A 488 20.61 19.05 2.59
N GLN A 489 20.84 18.04 3.43
CA GLN A 489 22.18 17.77 3.98
C GLN A 489 23.19 17.47 2.88
N PHE A 490 22.79 16.71 1.85
CA PHE A 490 23.64 16.41 0.70
C PHE A 490 23.97 17.69 -0.09
N GLU A 491 22.97 18.51 -0.37
CA GLU A 491 23.16 19.78 -1.08
C GLU A 491 24.09 20.74 -0.32
N GLU A 492 23.91 20.87 0.99
CA GLU A 492 24.76 21.68 1.86
C GLU A 492 26.22 21.20 1.83
N VAL A 493 26.44 19.90 2.04
CA VAL A 493 27.78 19.29 1.99
C VAL A 493 28.42 19.46 0.61
N ALA A 494 27.65 19.20 -0.47
CA ALA A 494 28.13 19.31 -1.83
C ALA A 494 28.56 20.75 -2.19
N LYS A 495 27.79 21.74 -1.73
CA LYS A 495 28.14 23.16 -1.93
C LYS A 495 29.34 23.56 -1.09
N ALA A 496 29.38 23.13 0.17
CA ALA A 496 30.47 23.48 1.10
C ALA A 496 31.82 22.88 0.67
N GLU A 497 31.83 21.65 0.15
CA GLU A 497 33.04 20.96 -0.31
C GLU A 497 33.32 21.15 -1.81
N GLY A 498 32.49 21.92 -2.52
CA GLY A 498 32.77 22.38 -3.89
C GLY A 498 32.57 21.36 -5.00
N PHE A 499 31.79 20.30 -4.76
CA PHE A 499 31.47 19.27 -5.77
C PHE A 499 30.02 19.31 -6.27
N TYR A 500 29.20 20.25 -5.77
CA TYR A 500 27.84 20.46 -6.27
C TYR A 500 27.83 20.85 -7.75
N SER A 501 27.00 20.18 -8.55
CA SER A 501 26.70 20.57 -9.93
C SER A 501 25.30 20.13 -10.34
N ASP A 502 24.65 20.88 -11.22
CA ASP A 502 23.35 20.49 -11.78
C ASP A 502 23.42 19.15 -12.53
N GLU A 503 24.58 18.83 -13.10
CA GLU A 503 24.84 17.54 -13.74
C GLU A 503 24.81 16.39 -12.72
N LEU A 504 25.49 16.54 -11.58
CA LEU A 504 25.48 15.55 -10.50
C LEU A 504 24.06 15.35 -9.97
N ILE A 505 23.32 16.44 -9.74
CA ILE A 505 21.94 16.35 -9.25
C ILE A 505 21.03 15.62 -10.25
N ARG A 506 21.12 15.94 -11.54
CA ARG A 506 20.36 15.23 -12.58
C ARG A 506 20.75 13.76 -12.66
N PHE A 507 22.04 13.45 -12.62
CA PHE A 507 22.55 12.08 -12.61
C PHE A 507 21.95 11.26 -11.47
N LEU A 508 21.94 11.79 -10.24
CA LEU A 508 21.34 11.12 -9.08
C LEU A 508 19.81 11.00 -9.23
N ALA A 509 19.15 12.03 -9.75
CA ALA A 509 17.70 12.03 -9.92
C ALA A 509 17.21 11.05 -11.01
N GLU A 510 18.05 10.73 -11.99
CA GLU A 510 17.83 9.70 -13.01
C GLU A 510 18.18 8.28 -12.52
N GLY A 511 18.61 8.12 -11.26
CA GLY A 511 18.96 6.82 -10.66
C GLY A 511 20.43 6.44 -10.71
N GLY A 512 21.31 7.40 -10.99
CA GLY A 512 22.75 7.20 -10.88
C GLY A 512 23.21 7.01 -9.42
N HIS A 513 24.26 6.22 -9.23
CA HIS A 513 24.82 5.94 -7.90
C HIS A 513 26.00 6.87 -7.59
N LEU A 514 26.01 7.45 -6.38
CA LEU A 514 27.05 8.40 -5.96
C LEU A 514 28.47 7.79 -5.99
N ALA A 515 28.57 6.47 -5.78
CA ALA A 515 29.82 5.72 -5.86
C ALA A 515 30.54 5.88 -7.22
N GLU A 516 29.79 6.10 -8.30
CA GLU A 516 30.28 6.21 -9.68
C GLU A 516 30.93 7.57 -10.00
N ARG A 517 30.79 8.57 -9.11
CA ARG A 517 31.18 9.96 -9.39
C ARG A 517 32.58 10.27 -8.83
N PRO A 518 33.65 10.36 -9.64
CA PRO A 518 35.02 10.54 -9.15
C PRO A 518 35.26 11.87 -8.44
N GLU A 519 34.49 12.91 -8.76
CA GLU A 519 34.56 14.24 -8.14
C GLU A 519 34.06 14.28 -6.69
N VAL A 520 33.30 13.26 -6.26
CA VAL A 520 32.72 13.20 -4.91
C VAL A 520 33.73 12.59 -3.92
N PRO A 521 34.00 13.25 -2.77
CA PRO A 521 34.90 12.72 -1.75
C PRO A 521 34.47 11.34 -1.22
N GLN A 522 35.44 10.49 -0.88
CA GLN A 522 35.16 9.11 -0.46
C GLN A 522 34.29 9.04 0.81
N TRP A 523 34.49 9.96 1.75
CA TRP A 523 33.68 9.99 2.98
C TRP A 523 32.20 10.25 2.65
N VAL A 524 31.91 11.17 1.71
CA VAL A 524 30.53 11.46 1.26
C VAL A 524 29.92 10.22 0.61
N LYS A 525 30.66 9.52 -0.26
CA LYS A 525 30.19 8.28 -0.89
C LYS A 525 29.82 7.20 0.13
N ASN A 526 30.59 7.10 1.21
CA ASN A 526 30.35 6.09 2.24
C ASN A 526 29.15 6.46 3.12
N THR A 527 28.91 7.75 3.36
CA THR A 527 27.89 8.22 4.30
C THR A 527 26.53 8.42 3.63
N PHE A 528 26.49 9.00 2.43
CA PHE A 528 25.26 9.25 1.67
C PHE A 528 24.85 8.04 0.82
N VAL A 529 24.85 6.86 1.44
CA VAL A 529 24.36 5.63 0.82
C VAL A 529 22.83 5.62 0.83
N THR A 530 22.24 5.17 -0.29
CA THR A 530 20.79 5.04 -0.41
C THR A 530 20.31 3.64 -0.04
N ALA A 531 18.99 3.47 0.11
CA ALA A 531 18.37 2.17 0.34
C ALA A 531 18.76 1.11 -0.69
N HIS A 532 19.06 1.50 -1.93
CA HIS A 532 19.47 0.59 -3.02
C HIS A 532 20.97 0.25 -3.00
N ASP A 533 21.79 1.07 -2.33
CA ASP A 533 23.24 0.83 -2.19
C ASP A 533 23.57 -0.12 -1.03
N ILE A 534 22.60 -0.35 -0.13
CA ILE A 534 22.80 -1.11 1.10
C ILE A 534 22.43 -2.57 0.89
N ALA A 535 23.36 -3.48 1.19
CA ALA A 535 23.07 -4.91 1.10
C ALA A 535 21.97 -5.33 2.11
N PRO A 536 21.08 -6.27 1.74
CA PRO A 536 19.96 -6.71 2.59
C PRO A 536 20.34 -7.10 4.02
N GLU A 537 21.50 -7.73 4.20
CA GLU A 537 22.03 -8.11 5.51
C GLU A 537 22.13 -6.90 6.47
N TRP A 538 22.64 -5.77 5.99
CA TRP A 538 22.80 -4.57 6.82
C TRP A 538 21.46 -3.99 7.27
N HIS A 539 20.43 -4.07 6.44
CA HIS A 539 19.08 -3.67 6.85
C HIS A 539 18.55 -4.55 8.00
N VAL A 540 18.74 -5.88 7.91
CA VAL A 540 18.29 -6.81 8.96
C VAL A 540 19.07 -6.59 10.25
N ARG A 541 20.38 -6.41 10.16
CA ARG A 541 21.25 -6.16 11.32
C ARG A 541 20.91 -4.82 11.99
N MET A 542 20.59 -3.79 11.22
CA MET A 542 20.11 -2.51 11.75
C MET A 542 18.77 -2.67 12.47
N GLN A 543 17.82 -3.40 11.88
CA GLN A 543 16.55 -3.72 12.53
C GLN A 543 16.78 -4.43 13.88
N ALA A 544 17.68 -5.42 13.91
CA ALA A 544 18.01 -6.17 15.11
C ALA A 544 18.63 -5.28 16.21
N ALA A 545 19.54 -4.37 15.84
CA ALA A 545 20.18 -3.44 16.77
C ALA A 545 19.16 -2.54 17.49
N PHE A 546 18.14 -2.04 16.78
CA PHE A 546 17.04 -1.29 17.39
C PHE A 546 16.07 -2.19 18.17
N GLN A 547 15.78 -3.39 17.68
CA GLN A 547 14.83 -4.32 18.33
C GLN A 547 15.29 -4.73 19.74
N GLU A 548 16.60 -4.83 19.98
CA GLU A 548 17.20 -5.18 21.27
C GLU A 548 16.74 -4.26 22.42
N PHE A 549 16.49 -2.99 22.12
CA PHE A 549 16.06 -1.98 23.08
C PHE A 549 14.66 -1.41 22.75
N THR A 550 13.79 -2.26 22.18
CA THR A 550 12.40 -1.91 21.85
C THR A 550 11.43 -2.88 22.55
N ASP A 551 10.47 -2.35 23.32
CA ASP A 551 9.46 -3.15 24.04
C ASP A 551 8.51 -3.87 23.07
N ASN A 552 8.04 -3.15 22.03
CA ASN A 552 7.13 -3.68 21.01
C ASN A 552 7.91 -4.30 19.83
N ALA A 553 7.62 -3.92 18.58
CA ALA A 553 8.35 -4.36 17.41
C ALA A 553 8.88 -3.18 16.57
N VAL A 554 9.68 -3.52 15.57
CA VAL A 554 10.32 -2.59 14.64
C VAL A 554 9.74 -2.79 13.25
N SER A 555 9.14 -1.74 12.68
CA SER A 555 8.83 -1.69 11.25
C SER A 555 10.09 -1.31 10.48
N LYS A 556 10.53 -2.20 9.61
CA LYS A 556 11.67 -2.00 8.71
C LYS A 556 11.39 -2.70 7.40
N THR A 557 11.59 -2.00 6.29
CA THR A 557 11.64 -2.63 4.97
C THR A 557 13.06 -3.10 4.69
N ILE A 558 13.25 -4.40 4.44
CA ILE A 558 14.51 -4.93 3.91
C ILE A 558 14.46 -4.77 2.39
N ASN A 559 15.20 -3.79 1.85
CA ASN A 559 15.23 -3.53 0.42
C ASN A 559 16.17 -4.52 -0.27
N PHE A 560 15.76 -5.01 -1.43
CA PHE A 560 16.54 -5.88 -2.30
C PHE A 560 16.65 -5.26 -3.69
N PRO A 561 17.81 -5.35 -4.35
CA PRO A 561 17.93 -4.96 -5.75
C PRO A 561 17.11 -5.89 -6.66
N THR A 562 16.77 -5.45 -7.87
CA THR A 562 16.00 -6.24 -8.84
C THR A 562 16.60 -7.62 -9.11
N GLY A 563 17.92 -7.71 -9.16
CA GLY A 563 18.69 -8.93 -9.40
C GLY A 563 18.80 -9.88 -8.19
N ALA A 564 18.26 -9.53 -7.02
CA ALA A 564 18.27 -10.41 -5.86
C ALA A 564 17.58 -11.74 -6.16
N THR A 565 18.08 -12.82 -5.58
CA THR A 565 17.58 -14.17 -5.71
C THR A 565 16.60 -14.53 -4.59
N VAL A 566 15.90 -15.65 -4.74
CA VAL A 566 15.05 -16.21 -3.67
C VAL A 566 15.89 -16.61 -2.45
N ASP A 567 17.13 -17.05 -2.65
CA ASP A 567 18.06 -17.43 -1.57
C ASP A 567 18.53 -16.22 -0.74
N ASP A 568 18.67 -15.06 -1.38
CA ASP A 568 18.97 -13.81 -0.64
C ASP A 568 17.83 -13.46 0.33
N VAL A 569 16.58 -13.66 -0.10
CA VAL A 569 15.40 -13.45 0.76
C VAL A 569 15.35 -14.49 1.88
N ARG A 570 15.61 -15.77 1.58
CA ARG A 570 15.75 -16.83 2.59
C ARG A 570 16.76 -16.44 3.67
N THR A 571 17.95 -16.01 3.25
CA THR A 571 19.04 -15.62 4.14
C THR A 571 18.63 -14.47 5.06
N ALA A 572 17.91 -13.47 4.53
CA ALA A 572 17.41 -12.35 5.35
C ALA A 572 16.35 -12.79 6.38
N TYR A 573 15.43 -13.68 6.02
CA TYR A 573 14.41 -14.21 6.94
C TYR A 573 15.05 -15.01 8.08
N GLU A 574 15.99 -15.88 7.75
CA GLU A 574 16.72 -16.65 8.75
C GLU A 574 17.61 -15.78 9.62
N LEU A 575 18.26 -14.77 9.04
CA LEU A 575 19.05 -13.82 9.80
C LEU A 575 18.17 -13.07 10.79
N ALA A 576 17.01 -12.55 10.39
CA ALA A 576 16.07 -11.88 11.27
C ALA A 576 15.61 -12.78 12.42
N TYR A 577 15.39 -14.07 12.16
CA TYR A 577 15.11 -15.04 13.22
C TYR A 577 16.30 -15.15 14.19
N ARG A 578 17.50 -15.39 13.69
CA ARG A 578 18.72 -15.59 14.50
C ARG A 578 19.12 -14.35 15.30
N THR A 579 18.87 -13.14 14.79
CA THR A 579 19.25 -11.87 15.44
C THR A 579 18.19 -11.33 16.39
N GLY A 580 17.10 -12.06 16.63
CA GLY A 580 16.11 -11.67 17.64
C GLY A 580 15.05 -10.66 17.17
N CYS A 581 14.89 -10.43 15.86
CA CYS A 581 13.82 -9.57 15.35
C CYS A 581 12.43 -10.12 15.71
N ASN A 582 11.42 -9.28 15.95
CA ASN A 582 10.05 -9.76 16.19
C ASN A 582 9.28 -10.09 14.90
N GLY A 583 9.77 -9.61 13.76
CA GLY A 583 9.24 -9.94 12.44
C GLY A 583 10.15 -9.42 11.33
N ILE A 584 9.77 -9.65 10.08
CA ILE A 584 10.48 -9.17 8.90
C ILE A 584 9.52 -8.89 7.74
N THR A 585 9.78 -7.81 7.02
CA THR A 585 9.11 -7.42 5.78
C THR A 585 10.17 -7.07 4.74
N ILE A 586 9.97 -7.52 3.51
CA ILE A 586 10.93 -7.28 2.42
C ILE A 586 10.28 -6.54 1.27
N TYR A 587 11.10 -5.82 0.52
CA TYR A 587 10.70 -5.22 -0.74
C TYR A 587 11.82 -5.43 -1.75
N ARG A 588 11.52 -6.12 -2.85
CA ARG A 588 12.46 -6.27 -3.96
C ARG A 588 12.10 -5.28 -5.05
N ASP A 589 13.09 -4.52 -5.48
CA ASP A 589 12.88 -3.55 -6.54
C ASP A 589 12.38 -4.23 -7.83
N GLY A 590 11.37 -3.66 -8.47
CA GLY A 590 10.67 -4.25 -9.62
C GLY A 590 9.71 -5.41 -9.29
N SER A 591 9.46 -5.75 -8.01
CA SER A 591 8.52 -6.83 -7.65
C SER A 591 7.03 -6.43 -7.72
N ARG A 592 6.72 -5.15 -8.00
CA ARG A 592 5.36 -4.64 -8.18
C ARG A 592 5.35 -3.64 -9.35
N GLU A 593 4.33 -3.72 -10.22
CA GLU A 593 4.19 -2.86 -11.41
C GLU A 593 4.04 -1.37 -11.04
N LEU A 594 3.25 -1.08 -9.99
CA LEU A 594 3.05 0.24 -9.42
C LEU A 594 3.95 0.42 -8.19
N GLN A 595 5.01 1.20 -8.32
CA GLN A 595 5.88 1.59 -7.21
C GLN A 595 5.60 3.05 -6.84
N VAL A 596 5.50 3.34 -5.55
CA VAL A 596 5.18 4.69 -5.04
C VAL A 596 6.40 5.63 -5.12
N LEU A 597 7.60 5.06 -5.12
CA LEU A 597 8.88 5.73 -5.31
C LEU A 597 9.62 4.97 -6.43
N LYS A 598 9.83 5.63 -7.57
CA LYS A 598 10.67 5.15 -8.68
C LYS A 598 11.70 6.22 -9.01
N HIS A 599 12.83 5.81 -9.57
CA HIS A 599 13.63 6.71 -10.40
C HIS A 599 12.83 7.11 -11.65
N ALA A 600 13.07 8.29 -12.19
CA ALA A 600 12.29 8.80 -13.32
C ALA A 600 12.54 7.96 -14.58
N ASP A 601 11.64 7.03 -14.90
CA ASP A 601 11.64 6.33 -16.18
C ASP A 601 11.08 7.24 -17.28
N LYS A 602 11.90 7.53 -18.30
CA LYS A 602 11.57 8.45 -19.41
C LYS A 602 10.23 8.16 -20.10
N SER A 603 9.79 6.89 -20.17
CA SER A 603 8.53 6.51 -20.84
C SER A 603 7.30 6.44 -19.95
N GLU A 604 7.45 6.31 -18.63
CA GLU A 604 6.31 6.29 -17.69
C GLU A 604 5.93 7.70 -17.24
N SER A 605 6.89 8.63 -17.19
CA SER A 605 6.62 10.03 -16.91
C SER A 605 5.59 10.62 -17.89
N GLU A 606 5.62 10.26 -19.17
CA GLU A 606 4.63 10.74 -20.16
C GLU A 606 3.21 10.23 -19.88
N LYS A 607 3.06 8.97 -19.43
CA LYS A 607 1.75 8.39 -19.08
C LYS A 607 1.23 8.89 -17.73
N ALA A 608 2.11 9.08 -16.75
CA ALA A 608 1.78 9.71 -15.48
C ALA A 608 1.40 11.20 -15.65
N ILE A 609 1.95 11.86 -16.67
CA ILE A 609 1.65 13.24 -17.06
C ILE A 609 0.28 13.36 -17.70
N GLU A 610 -0.15 12.45 -18.59
CA GLU A 610 -1.54 12.44 -19.08
C GLU A 610 -2.55 12.26 -17.93
N ALA A 611 -2.24 11.37 -16.99
CA ALA A 611 -3.07 11.16 -15.80
C ALA A 611 -3.06 12.36 -14.84
N ALA A 612 -1.92 13.04 -14.67
CA ALA A 612 -1.79 14.22 -13.80
C ALA A 612 -2.36 15.50 -14.43
N GLN A 613 -2.27 15.65 -15.76
CA GLN A 613 -2.90 16.75 -16.50
C GLN A 613 -4.43 16.66 -16.42
N ALA A 614 -5.02 15.46 -16.47
CA ALA A 614 -6.45 15.27 -16.24
C ALA A 614 -6.91 15.71 -14.83
N ILE A 615 -6.04 15.57 -13.82
CA ILE A 615 -6.31 15.96 -12.43
C ILE A 615 -6.19 17.48 -12.24
N ILE A 616 -5.23 18.13 -12.91
CA ILE A 616 -4.94 19.57 -12.76
C ILE A 616 -5.93 20.44 -13.54
N THR A 617 -6.48 19.97 -14.66
CA THR A 617 -7.48 20.73 -15.44
C THR A 617 -8.92 20.63 -14.91
N GLY A 618 -9.13 20.05 -13.71
CA GLY A 618 -10.47 19.95 -13.13
C GLY A 618 -11.43 19.07 -13.94
N ALA A 619 -10.91 18.13 -14.74
CA ALA A 619 -11.75 17.15 -15.39
C ALA A 619 -12.14 16.10 -14.34
N VAL A 620 -13.34 16.27 -13.81
CA VAL A 620 -14.13 15.21 -13.17
C VAL A 620 -13.85 13.91 -13.94
N GLY A 621 -13.50 12.83 -13.23
CA GLY A 621 -13.28 11.50 -13.83
C GLY A 621 -14.39 11.22 -14.85
N PRO A 622 -14.09 10.47 -15.93
CA PRO A 622 -14.75 10.61 -17.22
C PRO A 622 -16.24 10.95 -17.06
N VAL A 623 -16.63 12.19 -17.37
CA VAL A 623 -18.02 12.63 -17.22
C VAL A 623 -18.78 12.13 -18.42
N ARG A 624 -19.82 11.34 -18.16
CA ARG A 624 -20.72 10.88 -19.21
C ARG A 624 -21.40 12.08 -19.86
N ARG A 625 -21.05 12.37 -21.10
CA ARG A 625 -21.77 13.32 -21.96
C ARG A 625 -23.09 12.68 -22.38
N LYS A 626 -24.18 13.02 -21.69
CA LYS A 626 -25.53 12.54 -22.06
C LYS A 626 -26.03 13.30 -23.29
N LEU A 627 -26.71 12.58 -24.17
CA LEU A 627 -27.43 13.21 -25.28
C LEU A 627 -28.78 13.76 -24.78
N PRO A 628 -29.26 14.90 -25.31
CA PRO A 628 -30.57 15.48 -24.97
C PRO A 628 -31.73 14.56 -25.37
N ASP A 629 -32.92 14.72 -24.79
CA ASP A 629 -34.07 13.86 -25.07
C ASP A 629 -34.46 13.84 -26.56
N GLU A 630 -34.32 14.99 -27.23
CA GLU A 630 -34.46 15.15 -28.68
C GLU A 630 -33.09 15.42 -29.32
N ARG A 631 -32.75 14.69 -30.38
CA ARG A 631 -31.43 14.75 -31.02
C ARG A 631 -31.49 14.38 -32.50
N HIS A 632 -30.50 14.84 -33.27
CA HIS A 632 -30.33 14.39 -34.65
C HIS A 632 -29.79 12.95 -34.66
N ALA A 633 -30.37 12.09 -35.51
CA ALA A 633 -29.92 10.72 -35.67
C ALA A 633 -29.84 10.33 -37.15
N ILE A 634 -28.89 9.45 -37.47
CA ILE A 634 -28.74 8.85 -38.80
C ILE A 634 -29.14 7.39 -38.72
N THR A 635 -30.15 6.99 -39.50
CA THR A 635 -30.54 5.58 -39.63
C THR A 635 -30.02 5.01 -40.95
N HIS A 636 -29.25 3.94 -40.87
CA HIS A 636 -28.67 3.23 -42.00
C HIS A 636 -29.23 1.79 -42.07
N LYS A 637 -29.82 1.43 -43.21
CA LYS A 637 -30.23 0.04 -43.47
C LYS A 637 -29.04 -0.75 -44.01
N PHE A 638 -28.76 -1.89 -43.40
CA PHE A 638 -27.70 -2.80 -43.83
C PHE A 638 -28.21 -4.21 -44.10
N ARG A 639 -27.42 -4.95 -44.90
CA ARG A 639 -27.57 -6.39 -45.09
C ARG A 639 -26.19 -7.03 -44.99
N VAL A 640 -26.06 -8.11 -44.22
CA VAL A 640 -24.85 -8.95 -44.12
C VAL A 640 -25.28 -10.40 -44.30
N GLY A 641 -24.84 -11.04 -45.37
CA GLY A 641 -25.35 -12.34 -45.79
C GLY A 641 -26.86 -12.26 -46.07
N GLU A 642 -27.64 -13.15 -45.43
CA GLU A 642 -29.10 -13.17 -45.52
C GLU A 642 -29.79 -12.25 -44.48
N GLN A 643 -29.02 -11.64 -43.58
CA GLN A 643 -29.57 -10.83 -42.50
C GLN A 643 -29.69 -9.37 -42.88
N GLU A 644 -30.89 -8.82 -42.70
CA GLU A 644 -31.15 -7.39 -42.84
C GLU A 644 -31.31 -6.75 -41.47
N GLY A 645 -30.79 -5.53 -41.32
CA GLY A 645 -30.94 -4.77 -40.10
C GLY A 645 -30.91 -3.26 -40.34
N TYR A 646 -31.17 -2.52 -39.27
CA TYR A 646 -31.06 -1.08 -39.21
C TYR A 646 -30.09 -0.72 -38.09
N MET A 647 -29.19 0.22 -38.40
CA MET A 647 -28.36 0.87 -37.40
C MET A 647 -28.79 2.33 -37.29
N THR A 648 -29.10 2.78 -36.09
CA THR A 648 -29.42 4.19 -35.81
C THR A 648 -28.32 4.78 -34.95
N VAL A 649 -27.71 5.87 -35.41
CA VAL A 649 -26.65 6.58 -34.67
C VAL A 649 -27.17 7.95 -34.26
N GLY A 650 -27.36 8.16 -32.95
CA GLY A 650 -27.71 9.46 -32.40
C GLY A 650 -26.46 10.33 -32.25
N LEU A 651 -26.57 11.60 -32.62
CA LEU A 651 -25.47 12.55 -32.66
C LEU A 651 -25.58 13.56 -31.52
N PHE A 652 -24.43 14.02 -31.04
CA PHE A 652 -24.33 15.23 -30.25
C PHE A 652 -24.53 16.49 -31.13
N ASP A 653 -24.72 17.64 -30.50
CA ASP A 653 -24.94 18.92 -31.19
C ASP A 653 -23.76 19.34 -32.08
N ASP A 654 -22.55 18.82 -31.82
CA ASP A 654 -21.35 19.04 -32.64
C ASP A 654 -21.25 18.08 -33.84
N GLY A 655 -22.23 17.20 -34.03
CA GLY A 655 -22.29 16.23 -35.13
C GLY A 655 -21.52 14.92 -34.88
N THR A 656 -20.86 14.76 -33.72
CA THR A 656 -20.15 13.52 -33.35
C THR A 656 -21.12 12.44 -32.86
N PRO A 657 -20.84 11.14 -33.06
CA PRO A 657 -21.72 10.06 -32.65
C PRO A 657 -21.70 9.86 -31.13
N GLY A 658 -22.88 9.74 -30.52
CA GLY A 658 -23.04 9.59 -29.08
C GLY A 658 -23.87 8.38 -28.64
N GLU A 659 -24.68 7.80 -29.52
CA GLU A 659 -25.36 6.53 -29.26
C GLU A 659 -25.54 5.74 -30.54
N VAL A 660 -25.58 4.42 -30.41
CA VAL A 660 -25.75 3.47 -31.50
C VAL A 660 -26.81 2.46 -31.08
N PHE A 661 -27.78 2.22 -31.96
CA PHE A 661 -28.77 1.15 -31.85
C PHE A 661 -28.66 0.24 -33.06
N ILE A 662 -28.75 -1.07 -32.85
CA ILE A 662 -28.63 -2.07 -33.92
C ILE A 662 -29.83 -3.02 -33.82
N ASN A 663 -30.72 -2.95 -34.80
CA ASN A 663 -31.89 -3.83 -34.90
C ASN A 663 -31.70 -4.78 -36.07
N VAL A 664 -31.65 -6.08 -35.81
CA VAL A 664 -31.55 -7.12 -36.86
C VAL A 664 -32.90 -7.81 -37.02
N ASN A 665 -33.42 -7.85 -38.24
CA ASN A 665 -34.74 -8.42 -38.53
C ASN A 665 -34.70 -9.95 -38.51
N LYS A 666 -35.80 -10.57 -38.03
CA LYS A 666 -36.07 -12.02 -38.15
C LYS A 666 -34.98 -12.94 -37.55
N GLN A 667 -34.34 -12.50 -36.46
CA GLN A 667 -33.34 -13.28 -35.73
C GLN A 667 -33.85 -13.80 -34.38
N GLY A 668 -33.21 -14.86 -33.87
CA GLY A 668 -33.44 -15.38 -32.52
C GLY A 668 -32.94 -14.43 -31.42
N SER A 669 -33.39 -14.64 -30.18
CA SER A 669 -33.07 -13.79 -29.02
C SER A 669 -31.57 -13.62 -28.77
N THR A 670 -30.74 -14.60 -29.15
CA THR A 670 -29.29 -14.55 -28.97
C THR A 670 -28.60 -13.47 -29.82
N VAL A 671 -28.91 -13.37 -31.12
CA VAL A 671 -28.27 -12.37 -31.99
C VAL A 671 -28.79 -10.98 -31.67
N SER A 672 -30.10 -10.83 -31.40
CA SER A 672 -30.66 -9.55 -30.95
C SER A 672 -30.00 -9.09 -29.65
N GLY A 673 -29.94 -9.96 -28.63
CA GLY A 673 -29.34 -9.61 -27.34
C GLY A 673 -27.84 -9.29 -27.42
N LEU A 674 -27.10 -9.97 -28.30
CA LEU A 674 -25.70 -9.66 -28.55
C LEU A 674 -25.55 -8.29 -29.23
N MET A 675 -26.37 -7.98 -30.24
CA MET A 675 -26.32 -6.70 -30.93
C MET A 675 -26.73 -5.54 -30.02
N ASP A 676 -27.74 -5.74 -29.17
CA ASP A 676 -28.14 -4.76 -28.14
C ASP A 676 -27.01 -4.51 -27.14
N THR A 677 -26.31 -5.56 -26.71
CA THR A 677 -25.17 -5.44 -25.79
C THR A 677 -24.02 -4.66 -26.44
N VAL A 678 -23.66 -4.99 -27.69
CA VAL A 678 -22.62 -4.27 -28.44
C VAL A 678 -23.01 -2.81 -28.64
N ALA A 679 -24.25 -2.54 -29.07
CA ALA A 679 -24.80 -1.20 -29.27
C ALA A 679 -24.76 -0.37 -27.97
N MET A 680 -25.16 -0.97 -26.84
CA MET A 680 -25.15 -0.34 -25.53
C MET A 680 -23.74 0.00 -25.06
N LEU A 681 -22.80 -0.96 -25.10
CA LEU A 681 -21.42 -0.74 -24.67
C LEU A 681 -20.73 0.31 -25.55
N THR A 682 -20.99 0.29 -26.86
CA THR A 682 -20.48 1.29 -27.80
C THR A 682 -21.03 2.68 -27.48
N SER A 683 -22.32 2.79 -27.20
CA SER A 683 -22.95 4.06 -26.80
C SER A 683 -22.35 4.61 -25.50
N TYR A 684 -22.13 3.75 -24.52
CA TYR A 684 -21.47 4.14 -23.26
C TYR A 684 -20.04 4.62 -23.50
N ALA A 685 -19.25 3.91 -24.30
CA ALA A 685 -17.88 4.30 -24.63
C ALA A 685 -17.83 5.67 -25.31
N LEU A 686 -18.69 5.91 -26.31
CA LEU A 686 -18.78 7.20 -27.00
C LEU A 686 -19.17 8.34 -26.05
N GLN A 687 -20.10 8.10 -25.12
CA GLN A 687 -20.53 9.11 -24.14
C GLN A 687 -19.47 9.43 -23.09
N TYR A 688 -18.47 8.57 -22.90
CA TYR A 688 -17.29 8.84 -22.08
C TYR A 688 -16.09 9.34 -22.88
N GLY A 689 -16.29 9.67 -24.16
CA GLY A 689 -15.28 10.32 -25.00
C GLY A 689 -14.26 9.37 -25.65
N VAL A 690 -14.54 8.06 -25.71
CA VAL A 690 -13.68 7.13 -26.44
C VAL A 690 -13.75 7.44 -27.95
N PRO A 691 -12.61 7.68 -28.63
CA PRO A 691 -12.60 7.94 -30.07
C PRO A 691 -13.18 6.78 -30.88
N ILE A 692 -13.93 7.10 -31.94
CA ILE A 692 -14.51 6.07 -32.82
C ILE A 692 -13.42 5.24 -33.52
N SER A 693 -12.29 5.85 -33.84
CA SER A 693 -11.10 5.19 -34.40
C SER A 693 -10.57 4.08 -33.49
N GLU A 694 -10.57 4.27 -32.18
CA GLU A 694 -10.14 3.26 -31.21
C GLU A 694 -11.09 2.07 -31.18
N LEU A 695 -12.41 2.33 -31.13
CA LEU A 695 -13.44 1.28 -31.15
C LEU A 695 -13.39 0.48 -32.45
N THR A 696 -13.28 1.18 -33.58
CA THR A 696 -13.22 0.55 -34.91
C THR A 696 -11.95 -0.27 -35.08
N SER A 697 -10.80 0.19 -34.58
CA SER A 697 -9.54 -0.55 -34.63
C SER A 697 -9.62 -1.94 -33.96
N LYS A 698 -10.42 -2.07 -32.89
CA LYS A 698 -10.57 -3.30 -32.12
C LYS A 698 -11.69 -4.20 -32.62
N LEU A 699 -12.79 -3.63 -33.13
CA LEU A 699 -14.01 -4.37 -33.44
C LEU A 699 -14.20 -4.67 -34.93
N ARG A 700 -13.47 -3.97 -35.82
CA ARG A 700 -13.38 -4.38 -37.23
C ARG A 700 -12.63 -5.72 -37.36
N ASN A 701 -13.00 -6.51 -38.35
CA ASN A 701 -12.52 -7.88 -38.61
C ASN A 701 -12.90 -8.92 -37.54
N THR A 702 -13.82 -8.61 -36.63
CA THR A 702 -14.41 -9.63 -35.74
C THR A 702 -15.17 -10.68 -36.57
N ARG A 703 -14.95 -11.96 -36.29
CA ARG A 703 -15.42 -13.08 -37.12
C ARG A 703 -16.42 -13.95 -36.38
N PHE A 704 -17.67 -13.94 -36.81
CA PHE A 704 -18.72 -14.85 -36.36
C PHE A 704 -19.97 -14.68 -37.23
N GLU A 705 -20.82 -15.71 -37.27
CA GLU A 705 -22.09 -15.65 -37.99
C GLU A 705 -23.09 -14.72 -37.27
N PRO A 706 -23.86 -13.88 -37.98
CA PRO A 706 -24.01 -13.85 -39.45
C PRO A 706 -22.87 -13.13 -40.19
N SER A 707 -22.32 -13.76 -41.23
CA SER A 707 -21.26 -13.22 -42.10
C SER A 707 -21.65 -13.28 -43.59
N GLY A 708 -20.92 -12.57 -44.46
CA GLY A 708 -21.06 -12.71 -45.92
C GLY A 708 -21.23 -11.40 -46.69
N PRO A 709 -21.73 -11.47 -47.95
CA PRO A 709 -21.87 -10.32 -48.84
C PRO A 709 -22.82 -9.26 -48.28
N THR A 710 -22.53 -7.98 -48.54
CA THR A 710 -23.30 -6.87 -47.98
C THR A 710 -24.00 -6.02 -49.04
N SER A 711 -24.89 -5.13 -48.61
CA SER A 711 -25.52 -4.13 -49.48
C SER A 711 -24.66 -2.89 -49.75
N ASN A 712 -23.49 -2.74 -49.11
CA ASN A 712 -22.62 -1.57 -49.24
C ASN A 712 -21.44 -1.85 -50.18
N LYS A 713 -21.33 -1.10 -51.27
CA LYS A 713 -20.25 -1.25 -52.28
C LYS A 713 -18.84 -1.02 -51.71
N GLN A 714 -18.70 -0.24 -50.64
CA GLN A 714 -17.41 0.01 -49.97
C GLN A 714 -17.05 -1.08 -48.95
N ILE A 715 -18.02 -1.91 -48.56
CA ILE A 715 -17.86 -3.04 -47.64
C ILE A 715 -18.47 -4.27 -48.30
N PRO A 716 -17.96 -4.77 -49.45
CA PRO A 716 -18.66 -5.77 -50.25
C PRO A 716 -18.89 -7.10 -49.50
N ILE A 717 -18.01 -7.43 -48.55
CA ILE A 717 -18.06 -8.60 -47.68
C ILE A 717 -17.73 -8.18 -46.25
N ALA A 718 -18.48 -8.69 -45.28
CA ALA A 718 -18.23 -8.53 -43.85
C ALA A 718 -18.07 -9.89 -43.15
N THR A 719 -17.18 -9.97 -42.17
CA THR A 719 -16.90 -11.21 -41.42
C THR A 719 -17.81 -11.41 -40.21
N SER A 720 -18.63 -10.41 -39.89
CA SER A 720 -19.74 -10.45 -38.94
C SER A 720 -20.60 -9.20 -39.10
N ILE A 721 -21.75 -9.13 -38.43
CA ILE A 721 -22.53 -7.87 -38.32
C ILE A 721 -21.72 -6.79 -37.59
N VAL A 722 -20.93 -7.15 -36.57
CA VAL A 722 -20.09 -6.19 -35.81
C VAL A 722 -18.99 -5.62 -36.70
N ASP A 723 -18.31 -6.47 -37.48
CA ASP A 723 -17.33 -6.04 -38.48
C ASP A 723 -17.94 -5.00 -39.45
N TYR A 724 -19.13 -5.29 -39.99
CA TYR A 724 -19.82 -4.36 -40.89
C TYR A 724 -20.13 -3.02 -40.21
N VAL A 725 -20.69 -3.06 -39.01
CA VAL A 725 -21.11 -1.86 -38.25
C VAL A 725 -19.92 -0.93 -38.01
N PHE A 726 -18.81 -1.45 -37.49
CA PHE A 726 -17.65 -0.62 -37.17
C PHE A 726 -16.94 -0.11 -38.42
N ARG A 727 -16.85 -0.91 -39.50
CA ARG A 727 -16.32 -0.43 -40.78
C ARG A 727 -17.21 0.67 -41.40
N TRP A 728 -18.52 0.59 -41.23
CA TRP A 728 -19.42 1.65 -41.69
C TRP A 728 -19.28 2.92 -40.85
N LEU A 729 -19.18 2.79 -39.52
CA LEU A 729 -18.96 3.92 -38.61
C LEU A 729 -17.64 4.65 -38.92
N GLU A 730 -16.56 3.90 -39.17
CA GLU A 730 -15.26 4.43 -39.60
C GLU A 730 -15.41 5.24 -40.90
N LEU A 731 -16.03 4.64 -41.93
CA LEU A 731 -16.28 5.32 -43.22
C LEU A 731 -17.14 6.58 -43.08
N LYS A 732 -18.07 6.60 -42.13
CA LYS A 732 -19.05 7.70 -41.99
C LYS A 732 -18.51 8.88 -41.19
N PHE A 733 -17.74 8.62 -40.13
CA PHE A 733 -17.39 9.64 -39.14
C PHE A 733 -15.89 9.96 -39.07
N ASP A 734 -15.01 9.11 -39.59
CA ASP A 734 -13.56 9.28 -39.40
C ASP A 734 -12.83 9.86 -40.64
N GLY A 735 -13.57 10.20 -41.71
CA GLY A 735 -13.10 11.04 -42.84
C GLY A 735 -11.89 10.55 -43.66
N GLY A 736 -11.28 9.41 -43.31
CA GLY A 736 -10.07 8.87 -43.91
C GLY A 736 -10.35 7.99 -45.14
N ASN A 737 -9.92 8.45 -46.31
CA ASN A 737 -9.95 7.70 -47.55
C ASN A 737 -8.86 6.61 -47.56
N THR A 738 -9.14 5.41 -47.03
CA THR A 738 -8.39 4.17 -47.34
C THR A 738 -9.25 2.94 -47.10
N ALA A 739 -9.75 2.32 -48.18
CA ALA A 739 -10.24 0.95 -48.14
C ALA A 739 -9.06 0.00 -47.91
N VAL A 740 -8.77 -0.36 -46.65
CA VAL A 740 -7.89 -1.50 -46.36
C VAL A 740 -8.71 -2.77 -46.55
N GLN A 741 -8.52 -3.41 -47.70
CA GLN A 741 -8.99 -4.77 -47.97
C GLN A 741 -8.40 -5.73 -46.92
N PRO A 742 -9.15 -6.70 -46.37
CA PRO A 742 -8.53 -7.78 -45.62
C PRO A 742 -7.52 -8.49 -46.54
N THR A 743 -6.30 -8.72 -46.03
CA THR A 743 -5.22 -9.36 -46.76
C THR A 743 -5.66 -10.77 -47.16
N LEU A 744 -6.00 -10.94 -48.44
CA LEU A 744 -6.13 -12.25 -49.08
C LEU A 744 -4.73 -12.87 -49.09
N ILE A 745 -4.59 -14.10 -48.59
CA ILE A 745 -3.35 -14.86 -48.81
C ILE A 745 -3.26 -15.13 -50.32
N PRO A 746 -2.19 -14.71 -51.01
CA PRO A 746 -1.97 -15.06 -52.41
C PRO A 746 -1.96 -16.59 -52.58
N ALA A 747 -2.58 -17.10 -53.65
CA ALA A 747 -2.74 -18.55 -53.88
C ALA A 747 -1.41 -19.33 -53.91
N ASP A 748 -0.31 -18.63 -54.15
CA ASP A 748 1.08 -19.08 -54.18
C ASP A 748 1.74 -19.25 -52.80
N GLN A 749 1.08 -18.84 -51.70
CA GLN A 749 1.59 -19.00 -50.33
C GLN A 749 0.78 -19.98 -49.47
N VAL A 750 -0.10 -20.77 -50.08
CA VAL A 750 -0.75 -21.90 -49.39
C VAL A 750 0.25 -23.06 -49.36
N ALA A 751 0.77 -23.40 -48.17
CA ALA A 751 1.63 -24.57 -48.00
C ALA A 751 0.90 -25.84 -48.48
N GLU A 752 1.50 -26.54 -49.44
CA GLU A 752 1.01 -27.83 -49.96
C GLU A 752 0.88 -28.85 -48.82
N SER A 753 -0.31 -29.45 -48.69
CA SER A 753 -0.54 -30.51 -47.72
C SER A 753 0.17 -31.80 -48.13
N THR A 754 0.88 -32.42 -47.20
CA THR A 754 1.77 -33.59 -47.37
C THR A 754 1.08 -34.94 -47.56
N ASN A 755 -0.05 -35.04 -48.27
CA ASN A 755 -0.73 -36.32 -48.51
C ASN A 755 -0.83 -36.68 -50.01
N PRO A 756 -0.14 -37.73 -50.47
CA PRO A 756 0.03 -38.04 -51.90
C PRO A 756 -1.08 -38.91 -52.51
N SER A 757 -2.36 -38.80 -52.08
CA SER A 757 -3.39 -39.70 -52.61
C SER A 757 -4.80 -39.15 -52.73
N VAL A 758 -5.01 -38.00 -53.37
CA VAL A 758 -6.26 -37.73 -54.11
C VAL A 758 -5.94 -36.79 -55.28
N ALA A 759 -6.17 -37.27 -56.52
CA ALA A 759 -6.02 -36.46 -57.72
C ALA A 759 -7.12 -35.37 -57.76
N ALA A 760 -6.71 -34.11 -57.88
CA ALA A 760 -7.58 -32.96 -57.99
C ALA A 760 -8.40 -32.98 -59.29
N SER A 761 -9.71 -33.17 -59.20
CA SER A 761 -10.63 -32.76 -60.27
C SER A 761 -10.88 -31.26 -60.15
N LYS A 762 -10.25 -30.49 -61.05
CA LYS A 762 -10.48 -29.06 -61.25
C LYS A 762 -11.93 -28.81 -61.66
N HIS A 763 -12.78 -28.36 -60.74
CA HIS A 763 -13.94 -27.55 -61.09
C HIS A 763 -13.45 -26.10 -61.15
N SER A 764 -13.37 -25.54 -62.35
CA SER A 764 -12.75 -24.24 -62.64
C SER A 764 -13.49 -23.03 -62.07
N ASP A 765 -14.65 -23.24 -61.44
CA ASP A 765 -15.56 -22.15 -61.02
C ASP A 765 -15.87 -22.17 -59.51
N ALA A 766 -15.13 -22.95 -58.71
CA ALA A 766 -15.34 -23.03 -57.26
C ALA A 766 -14.56 -21.93 -56.50
N VAL A 767 -15.25 -21.15 -55.66
CA VAL A 767 -14.65 -20.07 -54.87
C VAL A 767 -14.45 -20.53 -53.43
N ALA A 768 -13.26 -20.36 -52.87
CA ALA A 768 -12.98 -20.70 -51.47
C ALA A 768 -13.90 -19.88 -50.55
N SER A 769 -14.71 -20.54 -49.73
CA SER A 769 -15.69 -19.86 -48.88
C SER A 769 -15.06 -19.23 -47.65
N GLY A 770 -13.85 -19.67 -47.27
CA GLY A 770 -13.20 -19.28 -46.01
C GLY A 770 -13.83 -19.91 -44.76
N VAL A 771 -14.83 -20.78 -44.91
CA VAL A 771 -15.50 -21.51 -43.82
C VAL A 771 -14.84 -22.88 -43.66
N GLY A 772 -14.48 -23.26 -42.43
CA GLY A 772 -13.92 -24.57 -42.14
C GLY A 772 -14.97 -25.68 -42.24
N CYS A 773 -14.60 -26.80 -42.84
CA CYS A 773 -15.42 -28.00 -42.91
C CYS A 773 -15.67 -28.51 -41.49
N PRO A 774 -16.93 -28.75 -41.08
CA PRO A 774 -17.22 -29.20 -39.73
C PRO A 774 -16.63 -30.59 -39.42
N ASP A 775 -16.40 -31.42 -40.44
CA ASP A 775 -15.91 -32.78 -40.25
C ASP A 775 -14.37 -32.87 -40.18
N CYS A 776 -13.65 -32.03 -40.93
CA CYS A 776 -12.19 -32.16 -41.03
C CYS A 776 -11.42 -30.84 -40.91
N GLY A 777 -12.10 -29.72 -40.70
CA GLY A 777 -11.50 -28.39 -40.54
C GLY A 777 -10.94 -27.76 -41.82
N ALA A 778 -10.88 -28.48 -42.95
CA ALA A 778 -10.39 -27.93 -44.21
C ALA A 778 -11.35 -26.87 -44.79
N VAL A 779 -10.81 -25.87 -45.50
CA VAL A 779 -11.62 -24.80 -46.11
C VAL A 779 -12.64 -25.39 -47.10
N LEU A 780 -13.91 -25.01 -46.93
CA LEU A 780 -15.00 -25.33 -47.85
C LEU A 780 -14.92 -24.44 -49.08
N TYR A 781 -15.43 -24.95 -50.20
CA TYR A 781 -15.51 -24.26 -51.48
C TYR A 781 -16.97 -24.16 -51.89
N TYR A 782 -17.37 -23.04 -52.47
CA TYR A 782 -18.72 -22.86 -52.97
C TYR A 782 -18.74 -23.12 -54.48
N ALA A 783 -19.50 -24.12 -54.91
CA ALA A 783 -19.70 -24.45 -56.31
C ALA A 783 -21.12 -25.00 -56.52
N GLU A 784 -21.76 -24.60 -57.62
CA GLU A 784 -23.08 -25.10 -58.06
C GLU A 784 -24.19 -25.03 -56.98
N GLY A 785 -24.18 -24.01 -56.13
CA GLY A 785 -25.19 -23.82 -55.07
C GLY A 785 -24.90 -24.55 -53.76
N CYS A 786 -23.79 -25.28 -53.68
CA CYS A 786 -23.42 -26.07 -52.49
C CYS A 786 -22.07 -25.64 -51.93
N LEU A 787 -21.92 -25.75 -50.61
CA LEU A 787 -20.63 -25.76 -49.94
C LEU A 787 -20.06 -27.18 -49.95
N ILE A 788 -18.85 -27.35 -50.45
CA ILE A 788 -18.20 -28.63 -50.68
C ILE A 788 -16.82 -28.64 -50.05
N CYS A 789 -16.49 -29.72 -49.32
CA CYS A 789 -15.14 -29.97 -48.83
C CYS A 789 -14.43 -30.91 -49.81
N HIS A 790 -13.38 -30.43 -50.47
CA HIS A 790 -12.58 -31.30 -51.34
C HIS A 790 -11.70 -32.30 -50.58
N ASN A 791 -11.59 -32.17 -49.25
CA ASN A 791 -10.74 -33.03 -48.42
C ASN A 791 -11.46 -34.27 -47.88
N CYS A 792 -12.69 -34.12 -47.38
CA CYS A 792 -13.48 -35.23 -46.83
C CYS A 792 -14.82 -35.47 -47.55
N PHE A 793 -15.08 -34.76 -48.65
CA PHE A 793 -16.30 -34.85 -49.47
C PHE A 793 -17.60 -34.44 -48.76
N TYR A 794 -17.50 -33.76 -47.60
CA TYR A 794 -18.64 -33.10 -46.97
C TYR A 794 -19.32 -32.14 -47.97
N ASN A 795 -20.64 -32.21 -48.11
CA ASN A 795 -21.41 -31.25 -48.89
C ASN A 795 -22.61 -30.74 -48.09
N LYS A 796 -22.92 -29.46 -48.29
CA LYS A 796 -24.13 -28.82 -47.77
C LYS A 796 -24.66 -27.87 -48.82
N CYS A 797 -25.75 -28.29 -49.47
CA CYS A 797 -26.47 -27.50 -50.46
C CYS A 797 -27.54 -26.65 -49.77
N GLY A 798 -27.70 -25.41 -50.24
CA GLY A 798 -28.70 -24.44 -49.74
C GLY A 798 -29.65 -24.04 -50.84
#